data_AF-A0A833SBN7-F1
#
_entry.id   AF-A0A833SBN7-F1
#
_cell.length_a   1.000
_cell.length_b   1.000
_cell.length_c   1.000
_cell.angle_alpha   90.00
_cell.angle_beta   90.00
_cell.angle_gamma   90.00
#
_symmetry.space_group_name_H-M   'P 1'
#
loop_
_entity.id
_entity.type
_entity.pdbx_description
1 polymer ?
#
loop_
_entity_poly.entity_id
_entity_poly.type
_entity_poly.pdbx_seq_one_letter_code
_entity_poly.pdbx_strand_id
1 'polypeptide(L)'
;MKLIGYLILVNVMISTSSRWDGILPWYSGSTCNCNGYSERCFFDKELYKITGHGGHCLDCRANRDGPNCERCRENYYQHPEDNYCVACNCNEIGSRSLQCNSEGKCQCKPGVTGDKCDRCAANYYNFGSYGCISCECNPPGSLMNAPNCDPVSGVCICKENVEGKRCRVCKPGFFNLATDNEFGCTPCFCYGHSSVCRPATGYSKVIIESMFVRGAERWRATIAGNSIPLHYDPLTQTIYATALDRDNVYFIAPDRFLGDQRASYNQDLSFTLRIGEAGPAPTIRDIILEGANGEQITQPIFGQNNYLPSVTPHEYRFKLHEHPSYGWEPRLSSRAFMSILSNLTAIKIRGTYTHQDKNCIYEVSNACSFFPAGRGFLDDVKLETALRGAAGETADWVEHCQCPHGYVGQFCESCAPGFHHDPPNGGPFALCVPCNCNNHADICEAETGQCICEHNTAGSNCELCKRGYYGHPLKGTSDDCKPCPCPDNGPCILLGNNPDPICSECPLGRTGPRCETCSDGYFGNPEKGIACRPCDCNNNIDLNAVRNCNHETGECLKCVNNTAGFHCEECLSGYYGDALSDRKEDGCKLCQCFPPGTVELNDGRVAPCEQLTGHCTCKPHVTGRNCDKCEEGYYHILSGEGCVPCNCDTEGSYNRTCNPVTGQCECRPGITGQHCDVCVSYQYGFSREGCKPCDCDNIGSQDLQCDASGQCPCFPNVEGRRCDRCKENKHNRQNGCVDCPDCYNLVQAAANSHRERLAELENTLKKINSSPTVIKDSDFEKELKNVQDKVKNLLQIAKQGSGSENKTLVEQLDELRDQLNEIEEIAQTVNLTAFDAHKTTSEGLMNIDEAEKVLDKIHAQLTVRIILIRFCEIKFTKIHV
;
A
#
# COMPACT_ATOMS: atom_id res chain seq x y z
N MET A 1 -69.17 103.83 23.74
CA MET A 1 -69.44 105.16 24.37
C MET A 1 -70.87 105.56 24.05
N LYS A 2 -71.67 106.00 25.03
CA LYS A 2 -73.04 106.58 24.90
C LYS A 2 -74.13 105.66 24.29
N LEU A 3 -75.39 105.65 24.74
CA LEU A 3 -76.00 106.04 26.02
C LEU A 3 -77.39 105.36 26.17
N ILE A 4 -77.80 105.03 27.41
CA ILE A 4 -79.16 104.99 28.05
C ILE A 4 -80.42 105.02 27.14
N GLY A 5 -81.52 104.28 27.41
CA GLY A 5 -81.84 103.32 28.51
C GLY A 5 -83.33 103.39 28.97
N TYR A 6 -83.72 102.48 29.90
CA TYR A 6 -85.02 102.34 30.61
C TYR A 6 -86.28 101.98 29.75
N LEU A 7 -87.17 101.01 30.05
CA LEU A 7 -87.61 100.26 31.26
C LEU A 7 -88.74 100.97 32.07
N ILE A 8 -89.69 100.19 32.64
CA ILE A 8 -90.86 100.54 33.53
C ILE A 8 -92.21 100.69 32.77
N LEU A 9 -93.39 100.23 33.23
CA LEU A 9 -93.88 99.03 33.97
C LEU A 9 -95.45 99.09 34.07
N VAL A 10 -96.11 97.97 34.43
CA VAL A 10 -97.34 97.90 35.28
C VAL A 10 -98.73 98.41 34.77
N ASN A 11 -99.56 97.47 34.30
CA ASN A 11 -100.78 96.92 34.97
C ASN A 11 -102.20 97.57 34.89
N VAL A 12 -103.22 96.73 35.18
CA VAL A 12 -104.59 97.01 35.74
C VAL A 12 -105.75 97.52 34.82
N MET A 13 -106.54 96.52 34.33
CA MET A 13 -108.00 96.30 34.58
C MET A 13 -109.18 97.14 34.01
N ILE A 14 -110.18 96.37 33.55
CA ILE A 14 -111.66 96.46 33.80
C ILE A 14 -112.56 97.43 33.00
N SER A 15 -113.37 96.83 32.11
CA SER A 15 -114.76 97.21 31.72
C SER A 15 -114.95 98.52 30.91
N THR A 16 -116.08 98.79 30.22
CA THR A 16 -117.44 98.20 30.30
C THR A 16 -118.05 97.77 28.95
N SER A 17 -119.05 96.90 29.05
CA SER A 17 -119.93 96.46 27.95
C SER A 17 -120.72 97.60 27.29
N SER A 18 -120.82 97.55 25.96
CA SER A 18 -122.07 97.85 25.24
C SER A 18 -122.32 96.77 24.18
N ARG A 19 -123.47 96.09 24.29
CA ARG A 19 -124.03 95.15 23.30
C ARG A 19 -125.05 95.90 22.43
N TRP A 20 -125.56 95.23 21.39
CA TRP A 20 -126.62 95.69 20.46
C TRP A 20 -126.07 96.59 19.32
N ASP A 21 -126.37 96.34 18.04
CA ASP A 21 -127.02 95.14 17.47
C ASP A 21 -126.79 94.99 15.95
N GLY A 22 -127.34 93.92 15.35
CA GLY A 22 -127.89 94.01 13.99
C GLY A 22 -126.97 93.69 12.80
N ILE A 23 -126.80 92.40 12.52
CA ILE A 23 -126.88 91.78 11.18
C ILE A 23 -126.29 92.57 9.98
N LEU A 24 -125.14 92.10 9.48
CA LEU A 24 -124.92 91.82 8.04
C LEU A 24 -123.69 90.89 7.88
N PRO A 25 -123.77 89.77 7.13
CA PRO A 25 -122.61 88.95 6.77
C PRO A 25 -121.98 89.46 5.44
N TRP A 26 -121.45 88.56 4.60
CA TRP A 26 -120.70 88.83 3.35
C TRP A 26 -119.29 89.43 3.63
N TYR A 27 -118.16 88.83 3.25
CA TYR A 27 -117.94 87.93 2.12
C TYR A 27 -117.32 86.56 2.51
N SER A 28 -118.13 85.50 2.44
CA SER A 28 -117.64 84.19 2.01
C SER A 28 -117.63 84.18 0.48
N GLY A 29 -116.45 84.04 -0.15
CA GLY A 29 -116.35 84.14 -1.62
C GLY A 29 -115.02 83.70 -2.23
N SER A 30 -113.93 83.70 -1.46
CA SER A 30 -112.70 82.99 -1.85
C SER A 30 -112.93 81.48 -1.75
N THR A 31 -112.86 80.76 -2.87
CA THR A 31 -112.80 79.30 -2.88
C THR A 31 -111.53 78.80 -2.19
N CYS A 32 -111.59 77.60 -1.60
CA CYS A 32 -110.44 76.97 -0.96
C CYS A 32 -109.36 76.64 -1.99
N ASN A 33 -108.24 77.37 -1.97
CA ASN A 33 -107.13 77.19 -2.94
C ASN A 33 -106.23 76.00 -2.59
N CYS A 34 -106.80 74.80 -2.42
CA CYS A 34 -106.09 73.60 -1.98
C CYS A 34 -105.38 72.86 -3.12
N ASN A 35 -104.95 73.57 -4.17
CA ASN A 35 -104.34 73.02 -5.40
C ASN A 35 -105.14 71.87 -6.05
N GLY A 36 -106.46 71.79 -5.82
CA GLY A 36 -107.34 70.71 -6.28
C GLY A 36 -107.38 69.46 -5.37
N TYR A 37 -106.50 69.35 -4.38
CA TYR A 37 -106.38 68.15 -3.53
C TYR A 37 -107.33 68.13 -2.32
N SER A 38 -107.97 69.25 -1.98
CA SER A 38 -109.11 69.28 -1.06
C SER A 38 -110.18 70.27 -1.50
N GLU A 39 -111.40 70.05 -1.03
CA GLU A 39 -112.58 70.92 -1.21
C GLU A 39 -112.98 71.59 0.13
N ARG A 40 -112.22 71.35 1.22
CA ARG A 40 -112.50 71.83 2.57
C ARG A 40 -111.32 72.66 3.09
N CYS A 41 -111.61 73.83 3.64
CA CYS A 41 -110.63 74.68 4.32
C CYS A 41 -111.28 75.49 5.45
N PHE A 42 -110.46 76.03 6.35
CA PHE A 42 -110.84 77.02 7.35
C PHE A 42 -109.94 78.27 7.26
N PHE A 43 -110.28 79.32 8.01
CA PHE A 43 -109.46 80.53 8.10
C PHE A 43 -108.52 80.49 9.31
N ASP A 44 -107.22 80.44 9.05
CA ASP A 44 -106.15 80.54 10.04
C ASP A 44 -105.68 82.00 10.16
N LYS A 45 -105.90 82.56 11.35
CA LYS A 45 -105.58 83.95 11.69
C LYS A 45 -104.10 84.19 11.99
N GLU A 46 -103.33 83.16 12.35
CA GLU A 46 -101.87 83.30 12.50
C GLU A 46 -101.19 83.21 11.13
N LEU A 47 -101.59 82.25 10.30
CA LEU A 47 -101.09 82.12 8.92
C LEU A 47 -101.28 83.42 8.13
N TYR A 48 -102.47 84.03 8.22
CA TYR A 48 -102.78 85.30 7.56
C TYR A 48 -101.81 86.44 7.92
N LYS A 49 -101.34 86.52 9.17
CA LYS A 49 -100.35 87.55 9.60
C LYS A 49 -98.97 87.34 8.97
N ILE A 50 -98.62 86.10 8.67
CA ILE A 50 -97.29 85.70 8.21
C ILE A 50 -97.18 85.77 6.69
N THR A 51 -98.24 85.36 5.97
CA THR A 51 -98.22 85.19 4.50
C THR A 51 -99.11 86.17 3.74
N GLY A 52 -99.98 86.91 4.43
CA GLY A 52 -101.07 87.67 3.80
C GLY A 52 -102.26 86.81 3.33
N HIS A 53 -102.21 85.49 3.51
CA HIS A 53 -103.23 84.55 3.04
C HIS A 53 -103.61 83.56 4.17
N GLY A 54 -104.87 83.58 4.60
CA GLY A 54 -105.34 82.84 5.77
C GLY A 54 -106.04 81.52 5.48
N GLY A 55 -106.02 81.02 4.24
CA GLY A 55 -106.63 79.73 3.92
C GLY A 55 -105.80 78.56 4.45
N HIS A 56 -106.42 77.65 5.19
CA HIS A 56 -105.80 76.41 5.65
C HIS A 56 -106.68 75.21 5.29
N CYS A 57 -106.19 74.34 4.42
CA CYS A 57 -106.90 73.19 3.86
C CYS A 57 -106.99 72.02 4.84
N LEU A 58 -108.14 71.34 4.84
CA LEU A 58 -108.40 70.14 5.64
C LEU A 58 -108.38 68.91 4.73
N ASP A 59 -108.05 67.74 5.27
CA ASP A 59 -108.19 66.44 4.58
C ASP A 59 -107.52 66.36 3.19
N CYS A 60 -106.31 66.92 3.03
CA CYS A 60 -105.55 66.90 1.78
C CYS A 60 -105.42 65.47 1.20
N ARG A 61 -105.97 65.24 0.01
CA ARG A 61 -105.92 63.96 -0.70
C ARG A 61 -104.56 63.77 -1.40
N ALA A 62 -104.32 62.57 -1.93
CA ALA A 62 -103.12 62.21 -2.70
C ALA A 62 -101.78 62.49 -1.97
N ASN A 63 -101.71 62.17 -0.67
CA ASN A 63 -100.51 62.27 0.17
C ASN A 63 -99.86 63.66 0.23
N ARG A 64 -100.67 64.72 0.12
CA ARG A 64 -100.23 66.12 0.20
C ARG A 64 -100.48 66.73 1.58
N ASP A 65 -99.78 67.84 1.84
CA ASP A 65 -99.72 68.55 3.12
C ASP A 65 -99.37 70.04 2.87
N GLY A 66 -99.40 70.85 3.93
CA GLY A 66 -99.21 72.30 3.88
C GLY A 66 -100.56 73.04 3.79
N PRO A 67 -100.61 74.34 4.13
CA PRO A 67 -101.87 75.08 4.23
C PRO A 67 -102.72 75.10 2.95
N ASN A 68 -102.13 74.86 1.78
CA ASN A 68 -102.81 74.78 0.48
C ASN A 68 -102.67 73.39 -0.18
N CYS A 69 -102.29 72.34 0.57
CA CYS A 69 -101.89 71.03 0.04
C CYS A 69 -100.75 71.11 -1.01
N GLU A 70 -99.90 72.15 -0.93
CA GLU A 70 -98.94 72.51 -1.97
C GLU A 70 -97.74 71.54 -2.07
N ARG A 71 -97.38 70.89 -0.95
CA ARG A 71 -96.23 69.98 -0.83
C ARG A 71 -96.70 68.55 -0.57
N CYS A 72 -95.79 67.58 -0.72
CA CYS A 72 -96.04 66.23 -0.21
C CYS A 72 -95.96 66.18 1.32
N ARG A 73 -96.70 65.24 1.91
CA ARG A 73 -96.69 64.94 3.34
C ARG A 73 -95.34 64.35 3.77
N GLU A 74 -95.02 64.43 5.06
CA GLU A 74 -93.85 63.75 5.62
C GLU A 74 -93.84 62.26 5.25
N ASN A 75 -92.66 61.77 4.89
CA ASN A 75 -92.37 60.43 4.36
C ASN A 75 -92.87 60.19 2.93
N TYR A 76 -93.17 61.25 2.18
CA TYR A 76 -93.47 61.25 0.74
C TYR A 76 -92.61 62.27 -0.01
N TYR A 77 -92.34 62.00 -1.28
CA TYR A 77 -91.66 62.93 -2.20
C TYR A 77 -92.48 63.12 -3.48
N GLN A 78 -92.27 64.25 -4.14
CA GLN A 78 -92.88 64.54 -5.43
C GLN A 78 -92.08 63.82 -6.52
N HIS A 79 -92.70 62.85 -7.18
CA HIS A 79 -92.05 62.09 -8.23
C HIS A 79 -91.86 62.98 -9.49
N PRO A 80 -90.67 63.02 -10.13
CA PRO A 80 -90.35 64.05 -11.12
C PRO A 80 -91.16 64.01 -12.42
N GLU A 81 -91.69 62.84 -12.81
CA GLU A 81 -92.30 62.65 -14.14
C GLU A 81 -93.80 63.03 -14.17
N ASP A 82 -94.51 62.81 -13.07
CA ASP A 82 -95.97 62.92 -12.96
C ASP A 82 -96.46 63.84 -11.83
N ASN A 83 -95.54 64.40 -11.03
CA ASN A 83 -95.82 65.29 -9.90
C ASN A 83 -96.69 64.69 -8.78
N TYR A 84 -96.79 63.36 -8.73
CA TYR A 84 -97.55 62.65 -7.69
C TYR A 84 -96.70 62.49 -6.41
N CYS A 85 -97.36 62.47 -5.25
CA CYS A 85 -96.68 62.28 -3.96
C CYS A 85 -96.56 60.77 -3.64
N VAL A 86 -95.38 60.24 -3.92
CA VAL A 86 -95.02 58.82 -3.77
C VAL A 86 -94.33 58.59 -2.43
N ALA A 87 -94.64 57.47 -1.77
CA ALA A 87 -94.08 57.16 -0.46
C ALA A 87 -92.56 56.92 -0.54
N CYS A 88 -91.82 57.50 0.40
CA CYS A 88 -90.37 57.34 0.48
C CYS A 88 -89.97 55.89 0.79
N ASN A 89 -90.76 55.16 1.59
CA ASN A 89 -90.52 53.77 1.98
C ASN A 89 -89.10 53.51 2.55
N CYS A 90 -88.56 54.48 3.26
CA CYS A 90 -87.28 54.36 3.95
C CYS A 90 -87.37 53.37 5.12
N ASN A 91 -86.40 52.46 5.24
CA ASN A 91 -86.36 51.46 6.31
C ASN A 91 -86.16 52.13 7.69
N GLU A 92 -87.06 51.87 8.65
CA GLU A 92 -87.05 52.51 9.98
C GLU A 92 -85.78 52.22 10.80
N ILE A 93 -85.17 51.06 10.59
CA ILE A 93 -83.97 50.62 11.31
C ILE A 93 -82.71 51.19 10.64
N GLY A 94 -82.60 51.09 9.31
CA GLY A 94 -81.39 51.48 8.56
C GLY A 94 -81.29 52.95 8.15
N SER A 95 -82.40 53.70 8.13
CA SER A 95 -82.42 55.11 7.71
C SER A 95 -82.20 56.07 8.89
N ARG A 96 -81.61 57.24 8.63
CA ARG A 96 -81.50 58.36 9.58
C ARG A 96 -82.79 59.17 9.70
N SER A 97 -83.60 59.16 8.65
CA SER A 97 -84.91 59.79 8.55
C SER A 97 -85.81 58.92 7.67
N LEU A 98 -87.12 58.99 7.89
CA LEU A 98 -88.11 58.35 7.03
C LEU A 98 -88.43 59.19 5.77
N GLN A 99 -87.99 60.45 5.74
CA GLN A 99 -88.06 61.31 4.57
C GLN A 99 -86.85 61.11 3.65
N CYS A 100 -87.14 61.03 2.35
CA CYS A 100 -86.19 60.87 1.25
C CYS A 100 -85.92 62.19 0.51
N ASN A 101 -84.91 62.20 -0.37
CA ASN A 101 -84.65 63.33 -1.26
C ASN A 101 -85.66 63.39 -2.43
N SER A 102 -85.51 64.38 -3.32
CA SER A 102 -86.34 64.56 -4.53
C SER A 102 -86.20 63.43 -5.57
N GLU A 103 -85.25 62.52 -5.42
CA GLU A 103 -85.08 61.32 -6.25
C GLU A 103 -85.68 60.06 -5.60
N GLY A 104 -86.35 60.20 -4.45
CA GLY A 104 -86.90 59.08 -3.70
C GLY A 104 -85.87 58.28 -2.87
N LYS A 105 -84.63 58.76 -2.73
CA LYS A 105 -83.52 58.07 -2.03
C LYS A 105 -83.42 58.48 -0.57
N CYS A 106 -83.25 57.50 0.29
CA CYS A 106 -83.22 57.64 1.75
C CYS A 106 -81.81 57.94 2.28
N GLN A 107 -81.71 58.63 3.42
CA GLN A 107 -80.41 58.93 4.05
C GLN A 107 -80.01 57.80 5.00
N CYS A 108 -79.02 56.98 4.63
CA CYS A 108 -78.68 55.76 5.38
C CYS A 108 -77.75 56.01 6.59
N LYS A 109 -77.89 55.16 7.62
CA LYS A 109 -76.96 55.10 8.76
C LYS A 109 -75.59 54.55 8.33
N PRO A 110 -74.52 54.73 9.13
CA PRO A 110 -73.19 54.19 8.81
C PRO A 110 -73.24 52.69 8.49
N GLY A 111 -72.53 52.27 7.44
CA GLY A 111 -72.50 50.87 6.99
C GLY A 111 -73.77 50.35 6.29
N VAL A 112 -74.82 51.17 6.14
CA VAL A 112 -76.08 50.79 5.47
C VAL A 112 -76.11 51.36 4.03
N THR A 113 -76.72 50.62 3.10
CA THR A 113 -76.84 50.98 1.67
C THR A 113 -78.21 50.56 1.08
N GLY A 114 -78.40 50.85 -0.21
CA GLY A 114 -79.65 50.71 -0.95
C GLY A 114 -80.49 51.99 -0.88
N ASP A 115 -81.27 52.30 -1.92
CA ASP A 115 -82.07 53.54 -1.98
C ASP A 115 -83.09 53.68 -0.85
N LYS A 116 -83.42 52.57 -0.17
CA LYS A 116 -84.32 52.48 0.98
C LYS A 116 -83.62 52.14 2.30
N CYS A 117 -82.29 52.08 2.31
CA CYS A 117 -81.45 51.77 3.47
C CYS A 117 -81.80 50.42 4.13
N ASP A 118 -82.07 49.42 3.30
CA ASP A 118 -82.63 48.11 3.66
C ASP A 118 -81.59 47.03 4.02
N ARG A 119 -80.30 47.28 3.73
CA ARG A 119 -79.22 46.29 3.86
C ARG A 119 -77.86 46.89 4.18
N CYS A 120 -76.93 46.09 4.68
CA CYS A 120 -75.55 46.53 4.88
C CYS A 120 -74.81 46.73 3.55
N ALA A 121 -73.83 47.64 3.56
CA ALA A 121 -72.85 47.81 2.49
C ALA A 121 -71.84 46.63 2.48
N ALA A 122 -71.13 46.45 1.36
CA ALA A 122 -70.02 45.50 1.29
C ALA A 122 -68.97 45.81 2.38
N ASN A 123 -68.38 44.78 2.98
CA ASN A 123 -67.51 44.86 4.17
C ASN A 123 -68.22 45.31 5.49
N TYR A 124 -69.56 45.32 5.54
CA TYR A 124 -70.33 45.59 6.76
C TYR A 124 -71.35 44.48 7.06
N TYR A 125 -71.65 44.25 8.35
CA TYR A 125 -72.54 43.21 8.83
C TYR A 125 -73.40 43.66 10.03
N ASN A 126 -74.32 42.79 10.47
CA ASN A 126 -75.17 42.98 11.65
C ASN A 126 -76.02 44.28 11.56
N PHE A 127 -76.98 44.26 10.65
CA PHE A 127 -77.94 45.35 10.43
C PHE A 127 -78.80 45.59 11.68
N GLY A 128 -78.70 46.79 12.27
CA GLY A 128 -79.43 47.14 13.49
C GLY A 128 -79.68 48.64 13.62
N SER A 129 -80.24 49.05 14.77
CA SER A 129 -80.73 50.42 15.01
C SER A 129 -79.65 51.51 14.91
N TYR A 130 -78.37 51.14 15.03
CA TYR A 130 -77.21 52.04 14.90
C TYR A 130 -76.60 52.08 13.49
N GLY A 131 -77.07 51.25 12.55
CA GLY A 131 -76.47 51.02 11.24
C GLY A 131 -75.94 49.58 11.10
N CYS A 132 -74.82 49.41 10.38
CA CYS A 132 -74.08 48.15 10.32
C CYS A 132 -72.64 48.31 10.84
N ILE A 133 -72.07 47.22 11.33
CA ILE A 133 -70.71 47.14 11.90
C ILE A 133 -69.72 46.78 10.78
N SER A 134 -68.55 47.41 10.74
CA SER A 134 -67.48 47.03 9.79
C SER A 134 -66.93 45.65 10.12
N CYS A 135 -66.71 44.80 9.11
CA CYS A 135 -66.09 43.50 9.28
C CYS A 135 -64.58 43.58 9.56
N GLU A 136 -63.94 44.69 9.16
CA GLU A 136 -62.47 44.88 9.17
C GLU A 136 -61.67 43.75 8.47
N CYS A 137 -62.17 43.26 7.33
CA CYS A 137 -61.46 42.28 6.51
C CYS A 137 -60.12 42.84 6.04
N ASN A 138 -59.06 42.03 6.21
CA ASN A 138 -57.70 42.39 5.87
C ASN A 138 -57.46 42.23 4.35
N PRO A 139 -57.12 43.29 3.59
CA PRO A 139 -57.02 43.20 2.13
C PRO A 139 -56.08 42.10 1.62
N PRO A 140 -54.83 41.95 2.10
CA PRO A 140 -53.92 40.89 1.63
C PRO A 140 -54.48 39.47 1.75
N GLY A 141 -55.35 39.23 2.74
CA GLY A 141 -55.98 37.93 2.97
C GLY A 141 -57.39 37.79 2.40
N SER A 142 -58.00 38.86 1.91
CA SER A 142 -59.34 38.85 1.33
C SER A 142 -59.28 38.41 -0.14
N LEU A 143 -60.29 37.70 -0.61
CA LEU A 143 -60.36 37.22 -2.00
C LEU A 143 -60.24 38.39 -2.99
N MET A 144 -59.42 38.23 -4.05
CA MET A 144 -59.08 39.29 -5.01
C MET A 144 -58.52 40.59 -4.38
N ASN A 145 -57.94 40.52 -3.17
CA ASN A 145 -57.56 41.66 -2.33
C ASN A 145 -58.72 42.62 -1.96
N ALA A 146 -59.98 42.20 -2.15
CA ALA A 146 -61.16 43.03 -1.96
C ALA A 146 -61.86 42.71 -0.61
N PRO A 147 -61.86 43.62 0.38
CA PRO A 147 -62.55 43.41 1.66
C PRO A 147 -64.04 43.15 1.48
N ASN A 148 -64.48 41.91 1.76
CA ASN A 148 -65.89 41.51 1.70
C ASN A 148 -66.20 40.43 2.75
N CYS A 149 -67.44 40.41 3.25
CA CYS A 149 -67.90 39.52 4.30
C CYS A 149 -69.39 39.18 4.17
N ASP A 150 -69.79 38.09 4.82
CA ASP A 150 -71.20 37.75 4.99
C ASP A 150 -71.93 38.82 5.86
N PRO A 151 -73.05 39.40 5.41
CA PRO A 151 -73.69 40.55 6.06
C PRO A 151 -74.42 40.21 7.37
N VAL A 152 -74.55 38.94 7.74
CA VAL A 152 -75.21 38.51 8.98
C VAL A 152 -74.17 38.20 10.06
N SER A 153 -73.21 37.33 9.76
CA SER A 153 -72.17 36.86 10.68
C SER A 153 -70.94 37.77 10.73
N GLY A 154 -70.66 38.51 9.66
CA GLY A 154 -69.45 39.33 9.50
C GLY A 154 -68.18 38.52 9.28
N VAL A 155 -68.29 37.28 8.81
CA VAL A 155 -67.12 36.46 8.43
C VAL A 155 -66.64 36.90 7.05
N CYS A 156 -65.37 37.25 6.95
CA CYS A 156 -64.73 37.69 5.71
C CYS A 156 -64.47 36.53 4.72
N ILE A 157 -64.53 36.83 3.42
CA ILE A 157 -64.24 35.88 2.35
C ILE A 157 -62.73 35.88 2.10
N CYS A 158 -62.03 34.89 2.65
CA CYS A 158 -60.57 34.81 2.59
C CYS A 158 -60.04 34.11 1.31
N LYS A 159 -58.79 34.41 0.95
CA LYS A 159 -58.00 33.63 -0.01
C LYS A 159 -57.74 32.21 0.53
N GLU A 160 -57.41 31.28 -0.36
CA GLU A 160 -57.41 29.83 -0.05
C GLU A 160 -56.52 29.42 1.12
N ASN A 161 -55.32 30.00 1.27
CA ASN A 161 -54.37 29.62 2.33
C ASN A 161 -54.51 30.48 3.61
N VAL A 162 -55.62 31.22 3.75
CA VAL A 162 -55.85 32.21 4.80
C VAL A 162 -57.10 31.85 5.62
N GLU A 163 -57.09 32.17 6.91
CA GLU A 163 -58.17 31.87 7.85
C GLU A 163 -58.42 32.96 8.91
N GLY A 164 -59.34 32.65 9.83
CA GLY A 164 -59.85 33.55 10.86
C GLY A 164 -60.88 34.55 10.32
N LYS A 165 -61.78 35.02 11.21
CA LYS A 165 -62.94 35.87 10.85
C LYS A 165 -62.60 37.09 9.95
N ARG A 166 -61.37 37.60 10.03
CA ARG A 166 -60.88 38.83 9.37
C ARG A 166 -59.79 38.59 8.30
N CYS A 167 -59.48 37.34 7.95
CA CYS A 167 -58.42 36.97 7.01
C CYS A 167 -57.02 37.54 7.37
N ARG A 168 -56.64 37.45 8.65
CA ARG A 168 -55.38 38.00 9.20
C ARG A 168 -54.35 36.93 9.57
N VAL A 169 -54.68 35.65 9.40
CA VAL A 169 -53.89 34.52 9.88
C VAL A 169 -53.74 33.53 8.71
N CYS A 170 -52.53 33.05 8.44
CA CYS A 170 -52.31 31.96 7.51
C CYS A 170 -52.81 30.65 8.12
N LYS A 171 -53.31 29.72 7.29
CA LYS A 171 -53.64 28.37 7.76
C LYS A 171 -52.40 27.68 8.36
N PRO A 172 -52.56 26.75 9.31
CA PRO A 172 -51.43 25.95 9.82
C PRO A 172 -50.66 25.29 8.68
N GLY A 173 -49.33 25.39 8.68
CA GLY A 173 -48.48 24.98 7.55
C GLY A 173 -48.28 26.04 6.47
N PHE A 174 -48.71 27.30 6.67
CA PHE A 174 -48.52 28.41 5.72
C PHE A 174 -48.03 29.70 6.40
N PHE A 175 -47.31 30.55 5.65
CA PHE A 175 -46.72 31.82 6.08
C PHE A 175 -46.83 32.89 4.97
N ASN A 176 -46.21 34.07 5.16
CA ASN A 176 -46.15 35.15 4.15
C ASN A 176 -47.54 35.60 3.63
N LEU A 177 -48.30 36.31 4.48
CA LEU A 177 -49.61 36.85 4.15
C LEU A 177 -49.47 38.15 3.32
N ALA A 178 -49.52 38.04 1.99
CA ALA A 178 -49.16 39.14 1.08
C ALA A 178 -50.24 39.46 0.02
N THR A 179 -50.16 40.65 -0.59
CA THR A 179 -51.16 41.14 -1.57
C THR A 179 -50.98 40.56 -2.96
N ASP A 180 -49.73 40.40 -3.37
CA ASP A 180 -49.27 39.78 -4.62
C ASP A 180 -49.46 38.26 -4.64
N ASN A 181 -49.45 37.62 -3.46
CA ASN A 181 -49.73 36.20 -3.31
C ASN A 181 -51.22 35.89 -3.62
N GLU A 182 -51.50 35.21 -4.73
CA GLU A 182 -52.85 34.87 -5.21
C GLU A 182 -53.65 34.06 -4.17
N PHE A 183 -52.99 33.10 -3.50
CA PHE A 183 -53.58 32.25 -2.44
C PHE A 183 -53.44 32.87 -1.04
N GLY A 184 -52.80 34.03 -0.93
CA GLY A 184 -52.65 34.82 0.27
C GLY A 184 -51.45 34.42 1.11
N CYS A 185 -51.27 33.12 1.40
CA CYS A 185 -50.13 32.59 2.14
C CYS A 185 -49.39 31.47 1.38
N THR A 186 -48.07 31.43 1.52
CA THR A 186 -47.14 30.43 0.97
C THR A 186 -47.07 29.21 1.90
N PRO A 187 -47.10 27.96 1.42
CA PRO A 187 -46.88 26.78 2.27
C PRO A 187 -45.45 26.72 2.83
N CYS A 188 -45.30 26.29 4.09
CA CYS A 188 -44.02 25.91 4.66
C CYS A 188 -43.47 24.68 3.93
N PHE A 189 -42.18 24.69 3.60
CA PHE A 189 -41.45 23.55 3.10
C PHE A 189 -40.68 22.86 4.24
N CYS A 190 -39.73 23.55 4.90
CA CYS A 190 -38.96 23.09 6.06
C CYS A 190 -38.36 21.67 5.93
N TYR A 191 -38.00 21.25 4.71
CA TYR A 191 -37.74 19.86 4.28
C TYR A 191 -38.82 18.83 4.70
N GLY A 192 -39.95 19.31 5.21
CA GLY A 192 -41.11 18.64 5.78
C GLY A 192 -40.92 18.10 7.19
N HIS A 193 -39.96 18.64 7.95
CA HIS A 193 -39.75 18.32 9.37
C HIS A 193 -40.51 19.28 10.31
N SER A 194 -40.96 20.44 9.81
CA SER A 194 -41.80 21.38 10.55
C SER A 194 -42.93 21.94 9.68
N SER A 195 -44.05 22.26 10.31
CA SER A 195 -45.19 23.00 9.73
C SER A 195 -45.34 24.41 10.33
N VAL A 196 -44.36 24.84 11.14
CA VAL A 196 -44.35 26.16 11.80
C VAL A 196 -43.19 26.96 11.22
N CYS A 197 -43.51 27.91 10.34
CA CYS A 197 -42.54 28.79 9.70
C CYS A 197 -43.03 30.24 9.62
N ARG A 198 -42.12 31.16 9.35
CA ARG A 198 -42.37 32.61 9.23
C ARG A 198 -41.48 33.22 8.13
N PRO A 199 -41.76 34.45 7.64
CA PRO A 199 -40.86 35.18 6.75
C PRO A 199 -39.43 35.28 7.31
N ALA A 200 -38.44 35.06 6.45
CA ALA A 200 -37.02 35.13 6.77
C ALA A 200 -36.45 36.54 6.55
N THR A 201 -35.79 37.10 7.56
CA THR A 201 -35.18 38.43 7.46
C THR A 201 -33.87 38.41 6.66
N GLY A 202 -33.63 39.50 5.91
CA GLY A 202 -32.38 39.72 5.18
C GLY A 202 -32.30 39.06 3.79
N TYR A 203 -33.43 38.60 3.25
CA TYR A 203 -33.58 38.25 1.83
C TYR A 203 -34.19 39.40 1.05
N SER A 204 -33.73 39.59 -0.18
CA SER A 204 -34.25 40.62 -1.10
C SER A 204 -34.56 40.02 -2.46
N LYS A 205 -35.53 40.60 -3.18
CA LYS A 205 -35.93 40.19 -4.53
C LYS A 205 -34.76 40.33 -5.51
N VAL A 206 -34.51 39.29 -6.30
CA VAL A 206 -33.47 39.24 -7.34
C VAL A 206 -34.04 38.56 -8.58
N ILE A 207 -33.54 38.94 -9.76
CA ILE A 207 -33.83 38.24 -11.02
C ILE A 207 -32.53 37.62 -11.53
N ILE A 208 -32.56 36.32 -11.82
CA ILE A 208 -31.49 35.64 -12.54
C ILE A 208 -31.81 35.77 -14.03
N GLU A 209 -31.06 36.60 -14.75
CA GLU A 209 -31.35 36.95 -16.15
C GLU A 209 -30.23 36.58 -17.14
N SER A 210 -30.58 35.99 -18.29
CA SER A 210 -29.70 35.82 -19.46
C SER A 210 -30.26 36.65 -20.63
N MET A 211 -29.61 37.78 -20.87
CA MET A 211 -29.89 38.71 -21.99
C MET A 211 -28.89 38.52 -23.15
N PHE A 212 -27.97 37.54 -23.05
CA PHE A 212 -27.04 37.09 -24.10
C PHE A 212 -26.10 38.16 -24.69
N VAL A 213 -26.03 39.35 -24.09
CA VAL A 213 -25.29 40.56 -24.53
C VAL A 213 -23.83 40.30 -24.94
N ARG A 214 -23.21 39.23 -24.41
CA ARG A 214 -21.80 38.85 -24.66
C ARG A 214 -21.65 37.42 -25.21
N GLY A 215 -22.69 36.86 -25.81
CA GLY A 215 -22.72 35.49 -26.34
C GLY A 215 -23.63 34.56 -25.53
N ALA A 216 -23.57 33.26 -25.83
CA ALA A 216 -24.53 32.26 -25.35
C ALA A 216 -24.51 31.93 -23.83
N GLU A 217 -23.81 32.68 -22.98
CA GLU A 217 -23.85 32.57 -21.51
C GLU A 217 -23.74 31.14 -20.89
N ARG A 218 -23.04 30.21 -21.56
CA ARG A 218 -22.96 28.76 -21.22
C ARG A 218 -24.27 27.96 -21.37
N TRP A 219 -25.32 28.53 -21.97
CA TRP A 219 -26.47 27.76 -22.44
C TRP A 219 -26.03 26.68 -23.43
N ARG A 220 -26.77 25.57 -23.47
CA ARG A 220 -26.54 24.44 -24.38
C ARG A 220 -27.82 24.09 -25.13
N ALA A 221 -27.70 23.52 -26.33
CA ALA A 221 -28.83 22.90 -27.03
C ALA A 221 -28.65 21.37 -27.01
N THR A 222 -29.75 20.62 -26.82
CA THR A 222 -29.71 19.15 -26.79
C THR A 222 -30.87 18.51 -27.55
N ILE A 223 -30.64 17.31 -28.10
CA ILE A 223 -31.65 16.40 -28.66
C ILE A 223 -31.51 15.06 -27.94
N ALA A 224 -32.57 14.57 -27.29
CA ALA A 224 -32.57 13.32 -26.54
C ALA A 224 -31.39 13.16 -25.55
N GLY A 225 -30.95 14.28 -24.93
CA GLY A 225 -29.80 14.33 -24.02
C GLY A 225 -28.43 14.57 -24.69
N ASN A 226 -28.30 14.33 -26.01
CA ASN A 226 -27.07 14.60 -26.75
C ASN A 226 -26.93 16.10 -27.04
N SER A 227 -25.74 16.67 -26.84
CA SER A 227 -25.47 18.08 -27.14
C SER A 227 -25.38 18.31 -28.65
N ILE A 228 -26.00 19.39 -29.13
CA ILE A 228 -25.91 19.86 -30.52
C ILE A 228 -25.28 21.26 -30.58
N PRO A 229 -24.87 21.76 -31.77
CA PRO A 229 -24.42 23.14 -31.91
C PRO A 229 -25.49 24.15 -31.51
N LEU A 230 -25.12 25.05 -30.59
CA LEU A 230 -25.88 26.25 -30.26
C LEU A 230 -25.21 27.44 -30.95
N HIS A 231 -25.99 28.26 -31.64
CA HIS A 231 -25.49 29.47 -32.31
C HIS A 231 -25.92 30.72 -31.54
N TYR A 232 -25.14 31.79 -31.68
CA TYR A 232 -25.41 33.11 -31.13
C TYR A 232 -25.42 34.13 -32.27
N ASP A 233 -26.47 34.95 -32.33
CA ASP A 233 -26.59 36.08 -33.26
C ASP A 233 -26.22 37.38 -32.54
N PRO A 234 -25.07 38.01 -32.86
CA PRO A 234 -24.63 39.24 -32.21
C PRO A 234 -25.42 40.49 -32.63
N LEU A 235 -26.23 40.43 -33.70
CA LEU A 235 -27.05 41.55 -34.16
C LEU A 235 -28.38 41.61 -33.42
N THR A 236 -29.02 40.46 -33.21
CA THR A 236 -30.29 40.37 -32.45
C THR A 236 -30.08 40.07 -30.98
N GLN A 237 -28.85 39.76 -30.55
CA GLN A 237 -28.49 39.28 -29.21
C GLN A 237 -29.26 38.01 -28.81
N THR A 238 -29.69 37.18 -29.76
CA THR A 238 -30.43 35.93 -29.48
C THR A 238 -29.56 34.69 -29.64
N ILE A 239 -29.84 33.63 -28.87
CA ILE A 239 -29.32 32.29 -29.17
C ILE A 239 -30.30 31.50 -30.02
N TYR A 240 -29.81 30.66 -30.92
CA TYR A 240 -30.66 29.83 -31.77
C TYR A 240 -30.12 28.42 -32.00
N ALA A 241 -31.05 27.50 -32.17
CA ALA A 241 -30.79 26.10 -32.50
C ALA A 241 -31.74 25.65 -33.62
N THR A 242 -31.29 24.70 -34.43
CA THR A 242 -31.99 24.20 -35.62
C THR A 242 -32.11 22.69 -35.52
N ALA A 243 -33.31 22.13 -35.68
CA ALA A 243 -33.51 20.69 -35.78
C ALA A 243 -32.95 20.14 -37.11
N LEU A 244 -32.77 18.83 -37.23
CA LEU A 244 -32.33 18.17 -38.47
C LEU A 244 -33.43 17.32 -39.13
N ASP A 245 -34.23 16.60 -38.34
CA ASP A 245 -35.49 15.98 -38.76
C ASP A 245 -36.62 16.44 -37.80
N ARG A 246 -37.56 15.58 -37.42
CA ARG A 246 -38.66 15.86 -36.47
C ARG A 246 -38.24 15.95 -34.99
N ASP A 247 -37.00 16.34 -34.72
CA ASP A 247 -36.42 16.35 -33.38
C ASP A 247 -36.88 17.53 -32.51
N ASN A 248 -37.19 17.24 -31.25
CA ASN A 248 -37.44 18.24 -30.22
C ASN A 248 -36.11 18.68 -29.59
N VAL A 249 -35.62 19.85 -30.00
CA VAL A 249 -34.43 20.49 -29.46
C VAL A 249 -34.80 21.26 -28.20
N TYR A 250 -34.02 21.09 -27.14
CA TYR A 250 -34.16 21.84 -25.89
C TYR A 250 -32.94 22.72 -25.63
N PHE A 251 -33.19 24.00 -25.36
CA PHE A 251 -32.24 24.89 -24.70
C PHE A 251 -32.15 24.51 -23.21
N ILE A 252 -30.94 24.31 -22.71
CA ILE A 252 -30.64 23.89 -21.33
C ILE A 252 -29.97 25.05 -20.61
N ALA A 253 -30.56 25.46 -19.49
CA ALA A 253 -30.06 26.59 -18.71
C ALA A 253 -28.69 26.29 -18.06
N PRO A 254 -27.83 27.31 -17.89
CA PRO A 254 -26.55 27.19 -17.20
C PRO A 254 -26.70 27.23 -15.68
N ASP A 255 -25.66 26.75 -14.98
CA ASP A 255 -25.56 26.53 -13.52
C ASP A 255 -26.17 27.62 -12.62
N ARG A 256 -26.13 28.89 -13.05
CA ARG A 256 -26.71 30.04 -12.33
C ARG A 256 -28.23 30.01 -12.15
N PHE A 257 -28.95 29.21 -12.95
CA PHE A 257 -30.40 28.96 -12.84
C PHE A 257 -30.72 27.64 -12.12
N LEU A 258 -29.70 26.92 -11.66
CA LEU A 258 -29.79 25.56 -11.13
C LEU A 258 -29.47 25.55 -9.62
N GLY A 259 -29.42 24.36 -9.00
CA GLY A 259 -29.18 24.19 -7.56
C GLY A 259 -30.41 24.51 -6.71
N ASP A 260 -30.22 25.13 -5.54
CA ASP A 260 -31.32 25.52 -4.67
C ASP A 260 -32.01 26.79 -5.19
N GLN A 261 -33.19 26.59 -5.78
CA GLN A 261 -34.09 27.58 -6.35
C GLN A 261 -35.43 27.62 -5.60
N ARG A 262 -35.50 27.17 -4.33
CA ARG A 262 -36.73 27.24 -3.51
C ARG A 262 -37.27 28.66 -3.36
N ALA A 263 -36.38 29.65 -3.33
CA ALA A 263 -36.75 31.08 -3.29
C ALA A 263 -37.46 31.57 -4.57
N SER A 264 -37.49 30.75 -5.63
CA SER A 264 -38.22 30.98 -6.88
C SER A 264 -39.62 30.34 -6.89
N TYR A 265 -40.03 29.66 -5.81
CA TYR A 265 -41.38 29.13 -5.65
C TYR A 265 -42.41 30.28 -5.54
N ASN A 266 -43.57 30.12 -6.20
CA ASN A 266 -44.58 31.16 -6.40
C ASN A 266 -44.04 32.42 -7.12
N GLN A 267 -42.88 32.34 -7.75
CA GLN A 267 -42.32 33.36 -8.63
C GLN A 267 -42.40 32.90 -10.10
N ASP A 268 -41.94 33.76 -11.00
CA ASP A 268 -42.11 33.58 -12.44
C ASP A 268 -40.80 33.15 -13.10
N LEU A 269 -40.89 32.11 -13.95
CA LEU A 269 -39.91 31.85 -15.01
C LEU A 269 -40.48 32.46 -16.30
N SER A 270 -39.78 33.43 -16.89
CA SER A 270 -40.16 34.03 -18.17
C SER A 270 -39.02 34.04 -19.18
N PHE A 271 -39.35 34.10 -20.47
CA PHE A 271 -38.39 34.19 -21.56
C PHE A 271 -39.07 34.65 -22.85
N THR A 272 -38.30 35.19 -23.80
CA THR A 272 -38.77 35.52 -25.15
C THR A 272 -38.41 34.42 -26.13
N LEU A 273 -39.38 33.93 -26.90
CA LEU A 273 -39.18 32.87 -27.90
C LEU A 273 -39.80 33.28 -29.26
N ARG A 274 -39.12 32.91 -30.35
CA ARG A 274 -39.69 32.86 -31.71
C ARG A 274 -39.20 31.64 -32.48
N ILE A 275 -40.00 31.17 -33.42
CA ILE A 275 -39.67 30.06 -34.33
C ILE A 275 -39.34 30.56 -35.74
N GLY A 276 -38.71 29.72 -36.57
CA GLY A 276 -38.32 30.08 -37.93
C GLY A 276 -39.49 30.08 -38.93
N GLU A 277 -40.45 29.18 -38.73
CA GLU A 277 -41.55 28.90 -39.66
C GLU A 277 -42.91 28.96 -38.94
N ALA A 278 -44.02 29.04 -39.68
CA ALA A 278 -45.36 28.99 -39.11
C ALA A 278 -45.86 27.54 -38.96
N GLY A 279 -46.79 27.30 -38.02
CA GLY A 279 -47.37 25.98 -37.75
C GLY A 279 -46.67 25.23 -36.60
N PRO A 280 -46.73 25.74 -35.35
CA PRO A 280 -46.15 25.06 -34.20
C PRO A 280 -46.89 23.77 -33.85
N ALA A 281 -46.13 22.72 -33.54
CA ALA A 281 -46.60 21.46 -32.97
C ALA A 281 -46.15 21.37 -31.49
N PRO A 282 -46.87 22.01 -30.54
CA PRO A 282 -46.55 21.97 -29.10
C PRO A 282 -46.78 20.57 -28.50
N THR A 283 -46.21 20.33 -27.33
CA THR A 283 -46.34 19.07 -26.57
C THR A 283 -46.51 19.34 -25.07
N ILE A 284 -47.01 18.38 -24.30
CA ILE A 284 -47.09 18.50 -22.82
C ILE A 284 -45.72 18.60 -22.11
N ARG A 285 -44.61 18.46 -22.85
CA ARG A 285 -43.22 18.51 -22.33
C ARG A 285 -42.36 19.58 -23.01
N ASP A 286 -42.96 20.71 -23.39
CA ASP A 286 -42.23 21.82 -24.02
C ASP A 286 -41.30 22.54 -23.03
N ILE A 287 -41.75 22.74 -21.79
CA ILE A 287 -40.95 23.22 -20.66
C ILE A 287 -40.77 22.05 -19.70
N ILE A 288 -39.55 21.86 -19.18
CA ILE A 288 -39.21 20.79 -18.23
C ILE A 288 -38.33 21.37 -17.12
N LEU A 289 -38.69 21.11 -15.87
CA LEU A 289 -37.85 21.31 -14.69
C LEU A 289 -37.51 19.92 -14.12
N GLU A 290 -36.23 19.63 -13.91
CA GLU A 290 -35.73 18.34 -13.41
C GLU A 290 -34.95 18.53 -12.11
N GLY A 291 -35.20 17.67 -11.12
CA GLY A 291 -34.53 17.66 -9.82
C GLY A 291 -33.48 16.55 -9.68
N ALA A 292 -32.71 16.58 -8.60
CA ALA A 292 -31.62 15.62 -8.35
C ALA A 292 -32.04 14.15 -8.32
N ASN A 293 -33.27 13.85 -7.88
CA ASN A 293 -33.79 12.48 -7.77
C ASN A 293 -34.34 11.91 -9.10
N GLY A 294 -34.17 12.62 -10.22
CA GLY A 294 -34.82 12.28 -11.50
C GLY A 294 -36.33 12.62 -11.55
N GLU A 295 -36.85 13.22 -10.48
CA GLU A 295 -38.16 13.85 -10.45
C GLU A 295 -38.20 15.00 -11.46
N GLN A 296 -39.33 15.17 -12.15
CA GLN A 296 -39.50 16.20 -13.18
C GLN A 296 -40.94 16.70 -13.21
N ILE A 297 -41.12 17.96 -13.59
CA ILE A 297 -42.41 18.58 -13.89
C ILE A 297 -42.35 19.31 -15.23
N THR A 298 -43.47 19.34 -15.95
CA THR A 298 -43.55 19.88 -17.31
C THR A 298 -44.73 20.80 -17.57
N GLN A 299 -44.57 21.64 -18.59
CA GLN A 299 -45.64 22.43 -19.20
C GLN A 299 -45.62 22.37 -20.73
N PRO A 300 -46.80 22.45 -21.38
CA PRO A 300 -46.87 22.88 -22.77
C PRO A 300 -46.59 24.37 -22.89
N ILE A 301 -46.07 24.79 -24.05
CA ILE A 301 -45.67 26.19 -24.28
C ILE A 301 -46.84 27.19 -24.19
N PHE A 302 -48.08 26.72 -24.39
CA PHE A 302 -49.32 27.49 -24.27
C PHE A 302 -49.99 27.36 -22.89
N GLY A 303 -49.34 26.72 -21.92
CA GLY A 303 -49.81 26.64 -20.53
C GLY A 303 -50.01 28.02 -19.92
N GLN A 304 -50.82 28.13 -18.86
CA GLN A 304 -51.02 29.36 -18.08
C GLN A 304 -51.48 30.60 -18.91
N ASN A 305 -52.20 30.38 -20.01
CA ASN A 305 -52.68 31.40 -20.96
C ASN A 305 -51.60 31.99 -21.89
N ASN A 306 -50.43 31.37 -22.03
CA ASN A 306 -49.44 31.76 -23.02
C ASN A 306 -49.91 31.47 -24.47
N TYR A 307 -49.43 32.25 -25.43
CA TYR A 307 -49.78 32.11 -26.86
C TYR A 307 -49.01 30.96 -27.54
N LEU A 308 -49.51 30.46 -28.68
CA LEU A 308 -48.75 29.50 -29.48
C LEU A 308 -47.53 30.16 -30.16
N PRO A 309 -46.35 29.51 -30.20
CA PRO A 309 -45.15 30.04 -30.86
C PRO A 309 -45.37 30.43 -32.32
N SER A 310 -44.79 31.57 -32.71
CA SER A 310 -44.86 32.09 -34.07
C SER A 310 -43.51 32.66 -34.52
N VAL A 311 -43.47 33.14 -35.77
CA VAL A 311 -42.30 33.80 -36.36
C VAL A 311 -41.97 35.17 -35.72
N THR A 312 -42.89 35.75 -34.94
CA THR A 312 -42.64 36.97 -34.16
C THR A 312 -42.31 36.63 -32.71
N PRO A 313 -41.38 37.36 -32.07
CA PRO A 313 -41.06 37.15 -30.65
C PRO A 313 -42.28 37.40 -29.77
N HIS A 314 -42.50 36.50 -28.82
CA HIS A 314 -43.48 36.63 -27.75
C HIS A 314 -42.79 36.36 -26.41
N GLU A 315 -43.20 37.08 -25.37
CA GLU A 315 -42.87 36.75 -23.98
C GLU A 315 -43.72 35.54 -23.55
N TYR A 316 -43.08 34.59 -22.88
CA TYR A 316 -43.67 33.44 -22.23
C TYR A 316 -43.45 33.55 -20.73
N ARG A 317 -44.45 33.25 -19.91
CA ARG A 317 -44.41 33.40 -18.45
C ARG A 317 -45.06 32.21 -17.75
N PHE A 318 -44.31 31.57 -16.86
CA PHE A 318 -44.73 30.37 -16.12
C PHE A 318 -44.54 30.57 -14.62
N LYS A 319 -45.65 30.59 -13.89
CA LYS A 319 -45.69 30.60 -12.42
C LYS A 319 -45.20 29.25 -11.88
N LEU A 320 -44.21 29.30 -10.99
CA LEU A 320 -43.60 28.12 -10.37
C LEU A 320 -44.36 27.70 -9.11
N HIS A 321 -45.56 27.15 -9.28
CA HIS A 321 -46.45 26.71 -8.20
C HIS A 321 -47.29 25.51 -8.65
N GLU A 322 -47.47 24.50 -7.79
CA GLU A 322 -48.18 23.24 -8.04
C GLU A 322 -49.71 23.37 -8.16
N HIS A 323 -50.29 24.51 -7.81
CA HIS A 323 -51.74 24.65 -7.76
C HIS A 323 -52.38 24.32 -9.14
N PRO A 324 -53.45 23.50 -9.22
CA PRO A 324 -53.96 22.96 -10.48
C PRO A 324 -54.37 23.98 -11.56
N SER A 325 -54.57 25.26 -11.24
CA SER A 325 -54.78 26.33 -12.24
C SER A 325 -53.56 26.60 -13.12
N TYR A 326 -52.34 26.39 -12.60
CA TYR A 326 -51.08 26.58 -13.33
C TYR A 326 -50.67 25.34 -14.14
N GLY A 327 -51.40 24.24 -14.02
CA GLY A 327 -51.41 23.12 -14.96
C GLY A 327 -50.20 22.18 -14.95
N TRP A 328 -49.21 22.34 -14.06
CA TRP A 328 -48.00 21.51 -14.04
C TRP A 328 -48.28 20.00 -13.96
N GLU A 329 -47.58 19.22 -14.80
CA GLU A 329 -47.70 17.76 -14.86
C GLU A 329 -46.36 17.07 -14.51
N PRO A 330 -46.35 15.97 -13.73
CA PRO A 330 -47.47 15.43 -12.96
C PRO A 330 -47.92 16.41 -11.85
N ARG A 331 -49.16 16.24 -11.38
CA ARG A 331 -49.65 17.01 -10.23
C ARG A 331 -48.92 16.56 -8.97
N LEU A 332 -48.21 17.47 -8.33
CA LEU A 332 -47.44 17.25 -7.10
C LEU A 332 -48.08 17.96 -5.91
N SER A 333 -47.66 17.61 -4.70
CA SER A 333 -47.88 18.44 -3.51
C SER A 333 -46.86 19.58 -3.46
N SER A 334 -47.16 20.64 -2.69
CA SER A 334 -46.24 21.77 -2.49
C SER A 334 -44.83 21.33 -2.03
N ARG A 335 -44.76 20.37 -1.09
CA ARG A 335 -43.48 19.76 -0.64
C ARG A 335 -42.72 19.07 -1.78
N ALA A 336 -43.39 18.34 -2.65
CA ALA A 336 -42.76 17.64 -3.77
C ALA A 336 -42.36 18.60 -4.92
N PHE A 337 -43.16 19.64 -5.18
CA PHE A 337 -42.81 20.69 -6.14
C PHE A 337 -41.58 21.48 -5.66
N MET A 338 -41.54 21.88 -4.38
CA MET A 338 -40.39 22.54 -3.78
C MET A 338 -39.19 21.60 -3.56
N SER A 339 -39.38 20.27 -3.52
CA SER A 339 -38.29 19.28 -3.54
C SER A 339 -37.48 19.40 -4.84
N ILE A 340 -38.16 19.43 -5.99
CA ILE A 340 -37.52 19.65 -7.30
C ILE A 340 -36.76 20.98 -7.32
N LEU A 341 -37.34 22.05 -6.78
CA LEU A 341 -36.66 23.35 -6.67
C LEU A 341 -35.50 23.37 -5.66
N SER A 342 -35.45 22.46 -4.68
CA SER A 342 -34.39 22.42 -3.66
C SER A 342 -33.05 21.91 -4.19
N ASN A 343 -33.06 21.18 -5.31
CA ASN A 343 -31.86 20.79 -6.04
C ASN A 343 -32.22 20.58 -7.52
N LEU A 344 -32.43 21.70 -8.21
CA LEU A 344 -32.84 21.77 -9.61
C LEU A 344 -31.63 21.48 -10.51
N THR A 345 -31.65 20.37 -11.23
CA THR A 345 -30.53 19.88 -12.07
C THR A 345 -30.64 20.28 -13.54
N ALA A 346 -31.85 20.59 -14.02
CA ALA A 346 -32.03 21.21 -15.33
C ALA A 346 -33.30 22.06 -15.42
N ILE A 347 -33.20 23.21 -16.10
CA ILE A 347 -34.31 23.87 -16.77
C ILE A 347 -34.15 23.63 -18.27
N LYS A 348 -35.18 23.10 -18.92
CA LYS A 348 -35.21 22.82 -20.36
C LYS A 348 -36.35 23.56 -21.01
N ILE A 349 -36.04 24.38 -22.00
CA ILE A 349 -37.00 25.13 -22.82
C ILE A 349 -36.91 24.58 -24.24
N ARG A 350 -37.96 23.93 -24.73
CA ARG A 350 -38.02 23.45 -26.12
C ARG A 350 -37.93 24.65 -27.06
N GLY A 351 -36.99 24.59 -27.99
CA GLY A 351 -36.77 25.62 -29.01
C GLY A 351 -37.51 25.34 -30.32
N THR A 352 -37.60 24.07 -30.73
CA THR A 352 -38.09 23.69 -32.06
C THR A 352 -39.50 23.10 -32.00
N TYR A 353 -40.44 23.75 -32.70
CA TYR A 353 -41.87 23.39 -32.74
C TYR A 353 -42.35 22.99 -34.14
N THR A 354 -41.57 23.30 -35.16
CA THR A 354 -41.89 23.05 -36.58
C THR A 354 -41.21 21.78 -37.06
N HIS A 355 -42.00 20.89 -37.66
CA HIS A 355 -41.54 19.58 -38.14
C HIS A 355 -41.59 19.55 -39.67
N GLN A 356 -40.60 18.94 -40.33
CA GLN A 356 -40.66 18.75 -41.79
C GLN A 356 -41.78 17.79 -42.17
N ASP A 357 -42.58 18.18 -43.16
CA ASP A 357 -43.60 17.32 -43.75
C ASP A 357 -43.03 16.56 -44.95
N LYS A 358 -42.90 15.23 -44.77
CA LYS A 358 -42.30 14.33 -45.76
C LYS A 358 -43.20 14.09 -46.99
N ASN A 359 -44.34 14.78 -47.07
CA ASN A 359 -45.32 14.71 -48.15
C ASN A 359 -45.26 15.91 -49.11
N CYS A 360 -44.18 16.71 -49.08
CA CYS A 360 -43.95 17.79 -50.05
C CYS A 360 -43.48 17.23 -51.40
N ILE A 361 -44.38 16.52 -52.08
CA ILE A 361 -44.13 15.78 -53.34
C ILE A 361 -45.03 16.37 -54.41
N TYR A 362 -44.43 17.08 -55.39
CA TYR A 362 -45.04 17.62 -56.62
C TYR A 362 -46.30 18.49 -56.40
N GLU A 363 -46.22 19.81 -56.53
CA GLU A 363 -46.27 20.42 -57.87
C GLU A 363 -45.69 21.85 -57.95
N VAL A 364 -45.13 22.18 -59.12
CA VAL A 364 -44.84 23.55 -59.63
C VAL A 364 -44.11 24.54 -58.69
N SER A 365 -42.91 24.19 -58.18
CA SER A 365 -41.72 25.08 -58.17
C SER A 365 -40.50 24.45 -57.49
N ASN A 366 -39.29 24.86 -57.88
CA ASN A 366 -38.02 24.40 -57.29
C ASN A 366 -37.69 25.11 -55.96
N ALA A 367 -38.64 25.18 -55.02
CA ALA A 367 -38.51 25.98 -53.78
C ALA A 367 -38.29 25.14 -52.49
N CYS A 368 -38.77 23.90 -52.45
CA CYS A 368 -38.87 23.12 -51.20
C CYS A 368 -37.61 22.35 -50.79
N SER A 369 -36.47 22.55 -51.48
CA SER A 369 -35.21 21.82 -51.26
C SER A 369 -34.11 22.66 -50.55
N PHE A 370 -34.43 23.84 -50.03
CA PHE A 370 -33.41 24.80 -49.54
C PHE A 370 -33.61 25.34 -48.11
N PHE A 371 -34.74 25.04 -47.45
CA PHE A 371 -35.00 25.53 -46.09
C PHE A 371 -34.77 24.42 -45.04
N PRO A 372 -33.93 24.65 -44.01
CA PRO A 372 -33.61 23.64 -43.01
C PRO A 372 -34.81 23.33 -42.10
N ALA A 373 -34.73 22.22 -41.37
CA ALA A 373 -35.76 21.83 -40.40
C ALA A 373 -35.83 22.81 -39.21
N GLY A 374 -36.90 22.68 -38.42
CA GLY A 374 -37.43 23.76 -37.58
C GLY A 374 -36.39 24.48 -36.72
N ARG A 375 -36.41 25.81 -36.76
CA ARG A 375 -35.50 26.67 -35.98
C ARG A 375 -36.22 27.34 -34.81
N GLY A 376 -35.54 27.39 -33.66
CA GLY A 376 -35.96 28.18 -32.49
C GLY A 376 -34.92 29.24 -32.14
N PHE A 377 -35.37 30.41 -31.70
CA PHE A 377 -34.55 31.49 -31.15
C PHE A 377 -35.06 31.82 -29.75
N LEU A 378 -34.16 31.86 -28.77
CA LEU A 378 -34.44 32.15 -27.35
C LEU A 378 -33.69 33.42 -26.92
N ASP A 379 -34.35 34.24 -26.10
CA ASP A 379 -33.88 35.53 -25.63
C ASP A 379 -34.50 35.86 -24.25
N ASP A 380 -33.94 36.87 -23.56
CA ASP A 380 -34.47 37.50 -22.35
C ASP A 380 -34.94 36.53 -21.25
N VAL A 381 -34.17 35.48 -20.97
CA VAL A 381 -34.57 34.45 -20.00
C VAL A 381 -34.40 34.96 -18.58
N LYS A 382 -35.47 34.99 -17.80
CA LYS A 382 -35.53 35.53 -16.43
C LYS A 382 -36.17 34.52 -15.48
N LEU A 383 -35.53 34.35 -14.31
CA LEU A 383 -36.08 33.61 -13.18
C LEU A 383 -36.14 34.56 -11.98
N GLU A 384 -37.35 34.89 -11.53
CA GLU A 384 -37.58 35.70 -10.34
C GLU A 384 -37.32 34.85 -9.07
N THR A 385 -36.54 35.37 -8.13
CA THR A 385 -36.07 34.64 -6.94
C THR A 385 -35.73 35.59 -5.78
N ALA A 386 -35.12 35.09 -4.71
CA ALA A 386 -34.59 35.92 -3.63
C ALA A 386 -33.20 35.46 -3.14
N LEU A 387 -32.31 36.41 -2.88
CA LEU A 387 -30.97 36.16 -2.34
C LEU A 387 -30.75 36.89 -1.02
N ARG A 388 -29.93 36.31 -0.14
CA ARG A 388 -29.58 36.88 1.16
C ARG A 388 -28.56 38.00 1.00
N GLY A 389 -28.80 39.15 1.64
CA GLY A 389 -27.87 40.28 1.66
C GLY A 389 -27.75 41.08 0.36
N ALA A 390 -28.58 40.79 -0.66
CA ALA A 390 -28.70 41.64 -1.84
C ALA A 390 -29.40 42.96 -1.48
N ALA A 391 -29.02 44.06 -2.15
CA ALA A 391 -29.72 45.35 -2.02
C ALA A 391 -30.93 45.40 -2.96
N GLY A 392 -32.13 45.57 -2.41
CA GLY A 392 -33.38 45.57 -3.16
C GLY A 392 -34.61 45.60 -2.24
N GLU A 393 -35.78 45.33 -2.81
CA GLU A 393 -37.04 45.12 -2.07
C GLU A 393 -36.97 43.82 -1.24
N THR A 394 -37.62 43.77 -0.08
CA THR A 394 -37.57 42.61 0.83
C THR A 394 -38.36 41.42 0.29
N ALA A 395 -37.81 40.21 0.46
CA ALA A 395 -38.40 38.97 -0.04
C ALA A 395 -39.01 38.12 1.08
N ASP A 396 -40.20 38.52 1.54
CA ASP A 396 -40.87 37.94 2.72
C ASP A 396 -41.45 36.53 2.46
N TRP A 397 -41.40 36.04 1.21
CA TRP A 397 -41.81 34.68 0.81
C TRP A 397 -40.73 33.60 1.03
N VAL A 398 -39.55 33.96 1.54
CA VAL A 398 -38.55 32.97 1.98
C VAL A 398 -38.86 32.53 3.41
N GLU A 399 -38.88 31.22 3.67
CA GLU A 399 -39.21 30.69 5.00
C GLU A 399 -38.02 30.72 5.98
N HIS A 400 -38.38 30.83 7.26
CA HIS A 400 -37.55 30.50 8.40
C HIS A 400 -38.38 29.63 9.36
N CYS A 401 -37.93 28.40 9.56
CA CYS A 401 -38.66 27.34 10.24
C CYS A 401 -38.37 27.30 11.74
N GLN A 402 -39.37 26.93 12.55
CA GLN A 402 -39.18 26.51 13.92
C GLN A 402 -38.97 24.98 13.93
N CYS A 403 -37.72 24.54 14.06
CA CYS A 403 -37.38 23.13 13.96
C CYS A 403 -37.77 22.31 15.20
N PRO A 404 -38.20 21.05 15.03
CA PRO A 404 -38.44 20.14 16.14
C PRO A 404 -37.12 19.69 16.80
N HIS A 405 -37.23 19.05 17.95
CA HIS A 405 -36.08 18.49 18.65
C HIS A 405 -35.30 17.50 17.76
N GLY A 406 -33.98 17.63 17.74
CA GLY A 406 -33.09 16.85 16.87
C GLY A 406 -32.72 17.51 15.53
N TYR A 407 -33.32 18.64 15.17
CA TYR A 407 -33.07 19.34 13.89
C TYR A 407 -32.61 20.79 14.10
N VAL A 408 -31.77 21.29 13.19
CA VAL A 408 -31.25 22.66 13.14
C VAL A 408 -31.19 23.19 11.70
N GLY A 409 -30.84 24.47 11.54
CA GLY A 409 -30.78 25.18 10.26
C GLY A 409 -31.92 26.18 10.10
N GLN A 410 -32.00 26.86 8.94
CA GLN A 410 -33.10 27.80 8.67
C GLN A 410 -34.36 27.09 8.17
N PHE A 411 -34.17 25.92 7.56
CA PHE A 411 -35.15 25.08 6.88
C PHE A 411 -35.27 23.69 7.56
N CYS A 412 -34.62 23.49 8.71
CA CYS A 412 -34.48 22.20 9.39
C CYS A 412 -33.71 21.15 8.58
N GLU A 413 -32.73 21.61 7.80
CA GLU A 413 -31.95 20.90 6.79
C GLU A 413 -30.81 20.02 7.34
N SER A 414 -30.61 19.95 8.66
CA SER A 414 -29.51 19.20 9.29
C SER A 414 -29.84 18.79 10.72
N CYS A 415 -29.16 17.75 11.23
CA CYS A 415 -29.34 17.29 12.61
C CYS A 415 -28.66 18.16 13.66
N ALA A 416 -29.28 18.25 14.83
CA ALA A 416 -28.72 18.89 16.02
C ALA A 416 -27.53 18.08 16.59
N PRO A 417 -26.62 18.71 17.36
CA PRO A 417 -25.64 17.96 18.14
C PRO A 417 -26.32 16.90 19.02
N GLY A 418 -25.79 15.67 19.00
CA GLY A 418 -26.42 14.51 19.63
C GLY A 418 -27.45 13.76 18.76
N PHE A 419 -27.60 14.15 17.48
CA PHE A 419 -28.47 13.49 16.50
C PHE A 419 -27.74 13.28 15.16
N HIS A 420 -28.15 12.25 14.39
CA HIS A 420 -27.67 12.00 13.02
C HIS A 420 -28.79 11.55 12.06
N HIS A 421 -28.55 11.63 10.76
CA HIS A 421 -29.48 11.14 9.74
C HIS A 421 -29.61 9.60 9.77
N ASP A 422 -30.85 9.13 9.71
CA ASP A 422 -31.25 7.76 9.38
C ASP A 422 -32.08 7.77 8.08
N PRO A 423 -31.67 7.04 7.02
CA PRO A 423 -30.40 6.33 6.89
C PRO A 423 -29.19 7.30 6.82
N PRO A 424 -27.97 6.85 7.17
CA PRO A 424 -26.75 7.65 7.05
C PRO A 424 -26.53 8.21 5.63
N ASN A 425 -26.13 9.48 5.55
CA ASN A 425 -26.00 10.28 4.33
C ASN A 425 -27.32 10.45 3.53
N GLY A 426 -28.49 10.24 4.17
CA GLY A 426 -29.80 10.43 3.54
C GLY A 426 -30.13 11.90 3.19
N GLY A 427 -29.31 12.85 3.63
CA GLY A 427 -29.43 14.28 3.31
C GLY A 427 -30.62 14.97 3.97
N PRO A 428 -30.93 16.23 3.59
CA PRO A 428 -31.87 17.10 4.32
C PRO A 428 -33.30 16.58 4.52
N PHE A 429 -33.73 15.54 3.80
CA PHE A 429 -35.05 14.91 3.94
C PHE A 429 -35.06 13.70 4.91
N ALA A 430 -33.89 13.21 5.34
CA ALA A 430 -33.75 12.07 6.24
C ALA A 430 -34.20 12.40 7.67
N LEU A 431 -34.41 11.36 8.49
CA LEU A 431 -34.84 11.53 9.87
C LEU A 431 -33.63 11.72 10.79
N CYS A 432 -33.64 12.75 11.61
CA CYS A 432 -32.65 12.92 12.67
C CYS A 432 -33.00 12.06 13.89
N VAL A 433 -32.19 11.03 14.15
CA VAL A 433 -32.31 10.11 15.29
C VAL A 433 -31.20 10.36 16.33
N PRO A 434 -31.41 10.09 17.63
CA PRO A 434 -30.38 10.30 18.64
C PRO A 434 -29.14 9.42 18.43
N CYS A 435 -27.95 9.97 18.70
CA CYS A 435 -26.70 9.21 18.68
C CYS A 435 -26.72 8.04 19.67
N ASN A 436 -26.34 6.83 19.23
CA ASN A 436 -26.24 5.65 20.09
C ASN A 436 -24.77 5.29 20.38
N CYS A 437 -24.15 6.02 21.30
CA CYS A 437 -22.72 5.92 21.64
C CYS A 437 -22.44 5.14 22.94
N ASN A 438 -23.35 4.25 23.36
CA ASN A 438 -23.24 3.45 24.59
C ASN A 438 -22.91 4.25 25.88
N ASN A 439 -23.33 5.53 25.98
CA ASN A 439 -22.94 6.48 27.04
C ASN A 439 -21.42 6.77 27.15
N HIS A 440 -20.66 6.53 26.09
CA HIS A 440 -19.25 6.92 25.97
C HIS A 440 -19.03 8.12 25.03
N ALA A 441 -20.09 8.73 24.51
CA ALA A 441 -20.10 10.08 23.92
C ALA A 441 -21.53 10.65 23.91
N ASP A 442 -21.67 11.97 24.08
CA ASP A 442 -22.95 12.68 23.91
C ASP A 442 -23.18 13.17 22.46
N ILE A 443 -22.16 13.08 21.60
CA ILE A 443 -22.15 13.64 20.24
C ILE A 443 -21.58 12.63 19.24
N CYS A 444 -22.24 12.54 18.07
CA CYS A 444 -21.80 11.82 16.89
C CYS A 444 -21.84 12.74 15.66
N GLU A 445 -21.23 12.30 14.56
CA GLU A 445 -21.24 13.01 13.28
C GLU A 445 -22.63 12.95 12.61
N ALA A 446 -23.18 14.13 12.29
CA ALA A 446 -24.59 14.29 11.90
C ALA A 446 -25.02 13.55 10.62
N GLU A 447 -24.11 13.28 9.69
CA GLU A 447 -24.43 12.53 8.45
C GLU A 447 -24.26 11.01 8.61
N THR A 448 -23.33 10.55 9.46
CA THR A 448 -22.91 9.14 9.49
C THR A 448 -23.37 8.38 10.72
N GLY A 449 -23.65 9.07 11.82
CA GLY A 449 -23.86 8.49 13.14
C GLY A 449 -22.57 8.08 13.88
N GLN A 450 -21.39 8.32 13.30
CA GLN A 450 -20.10 7.96 13.91
C GLN A 450 -19.86 8.74 15.21
N CYS A 451 -19.79 8.03 16.33
CA CYS A 451 -19.60 8.62 17.65
C CYS A 451 -18.18 9.18 17.87
N ILE A 452 -18.09 10.29 18.61
CA ILE A 452 -16.83 10.93 19.01
C ILE A 452 -16.41 10.37 20.38
N CYS A 453 -15.90 9.14 20.39
CA CYS A 453 -15.76 8.32 21.59
C CYS A 453 -14.77 8.85 22.64
N GLU A 454 -15.27 9.00 23.87
CA GLU A 454 -14.51 9.26 25.11
C GLU A 454 -14.25 7.95 25.88
N HIS A 455 -13.97 8.03 27.19
CA HIS A 455 -13.81 6.87 28.10
C HIS A 455 -12.81 5.78 27.62
N ASN A 456 -11.85 6.15 26.77
CA ASN A 456 -10.92 5.24 26.08
C ASN A 456 -11.60 4.12 25.26
N THR A 457 -12.78 4.42 24.73
CA THR A 457 -13.53 3.56 23.80
C THR A 457 -13.20 3.90 22.33
N ALA A 458 -13.70 3.06 21.42
CA ALA A 458 -13.56 3.14 19.96
C ALA A 458 -14.69 2.33 19.29
N GLY A 459 -14.78 2.37 17.96
CA GLY A 459 -15.88 1.75 17.19
C GLY A 459 -16.80 2.81 16.58
N SER A 460 -17.89 2.40 15.93
CA SER A 460 -18.87 3.35 15.39
C SER A 460 -19.78 3.94 16.47
N ASN A 461 -20.07 3.12 17.48
CA ASN A 461 -21.01 3.34 18.57
C ASN A 461 -20.27 3.32 19.93
N CYS A 462 -18.95 3.43 19.93
CA CYS A 462 -18.08 3.28 21.11
C CYS A 462 -18.12 1.88 21.76
N GLU A 463 -18.43 0.85 20.96
CA GLU A 463 -18.63 -0.55 21.36
C GLU A 463 -17.34 -1.37 21.56
N LEU A 464 -16.17 -0.77 21.37
CA LEU A 464 -14.84 -1.37 21.53
C LEU A 464 -13.98 -0.54 22.51
N CYS A 465 -12.95 -1.15 23.09
CA CYS A 465 -11.88 -0.36 23.73
C CYS A 465 -10.87 0.12 22.69
N LYS A 466 -10.31 1.31 22.91
CA LYS A 466 -9.25 1.90 22.09
C LYS A 466 -7.98 1.05 22.16
N ARG A 467 -7.17 1.02 21.09
CA ARG A 467 -5.87 0.31 21.07
C ARG A 467 -5.02 0.72 22.28
N GLY A 468 -4.52 -0.26 23.02
CA GLY A 468 -3.82 -0.08 24.30
C GLY A 468 -4.74 -0.08 25.53
N TYR A 469 -6.04 -0.37 25.38
CA TYR A 469 -7.01 -0.54 26.47
C TYR A 469 -7.82 -1.83 26.32
N TYR A 470 -8.31 -2.37 27.44
CA TYR A 470 -9.11 -3.59 27.51
C TYR A 470 -10.28 -3.46 28.51
N GLY A 471 -11.34 -4.24 28.32
CA GLY A 471 -12.47 -4.28 29.25
C GLY A 471 -13.82 -4.57 28.58
N HIS A 472 -14.87 -3.88 29.03
CA HIS A 472 -16.26 -4.15 28.65
C HIS A 472 -17.05 -2.85 28.34
N PRO A 473 -16.84 -2.23 27.16
CA PRO A 473 -17.36 -0.92 26.74
C PRO A 473 -18.87 -0.89 26.41
N LEU A 474 -19.67 -1.71 27.09
CA LEU A 474 -21.12 -1.83 26.89
C LEU A 474 -21.91 -1.64 28.20
N LYS A 475 -21.26 -1.13 29.25
CA LYS A 475 -21.95 -0.74 30.50
C LYS A 475 -22.20 0.76 30.58
N GLY A 476 -21.48 1.57 29.81
CA GLY A 476 -21.63 3.01 29.77
C GLY A 476 -21.02 3.71 30.98
N THR A 477 -19.85 3.25 31.45
CA THR A 477 -19.10 3.88 32.56
C THR A 477 -17.70 4.30 32.15
N SER A 478 -17.13 5.32 32.80
CA SER A 478 -15.80 5.86 32.50
C SER A 478 -14.66 4.83 32.60
N ASP A 479 -14.87 3.80 33.43
CA ASP A 479 -13.85 2.84 33.85
C ASP A 479 -13.98 1.49 33.12
N ASP A 480 -14.85 1.42 32.10
CA ASP A 480 -15.14 0.21 31.32
C ASP A 480 -13.95 -0.25 30.47
N CYS A 481 -13.06 0.67 30.07
CA CYS A 481 -11.82 0.40 29.33
C CYS A 481 -10.59 0.86 30.13
N LYS A 482 -9.73 -0.10 30.48
CA LYS A 482 -8.55 0.09 31.35
C LYS A 482 -7.26 -0.08 30.55
N PRO A 483 -6.18 0.65 30.87
CA PRO A 483 -4.94 0.60 30.09
C PRO A 483 -4.28 -0.79 30.17
N CYS A 484 -3.79 -1.27 29.04
CA CYS A 484 -3.07 -2.53 28.94
C CYS A 484 -1.72 -2.47 29.67
N PRO A 485 -1.35 -3.48 30.48
CA PRO A 485 -0.03 -3.60 31.12
C PRO A 485 1.03 -4.12 30.14
N CYS A 486 1.04 -3.56 28.92
CA CYS A 486 1.93 -3.93 27.82
C CYS A 486 2.91 -2.79 27.53
N PRO A 487 4.16 -3.08 27.10
CA PRO A 487 5.08 -2.04 26.63
C PRO A 487 4.48 -1.27 25.45
N ASP A 488 4.92 -0.02 25.28
CA ASP A 488 4.62 0.84 24.13
C ASP A 488 3.11 1.04 23.83
N ASN A 489 2.26 0.96 24.87
CA ASN A 489 0.79 0.92 24.77
C ASN A 489 0.25 -0.17 23.83
N GLY A 490 0.92 -1.33 23.79
CA GLY A 490 0.50 -2.50 23.02
C GLY A 490 -0.92 -2.97 23.37
N PRO A 491 -1.71 -3.43 22.38
CA PRO A 491 -3.04 -3.98 22.63
C PRO A 491 -3.00 -5.30 23.42
N CYS A 492 -4.06 -5.55 24.17
CA CYS A 492 -4.21 -6.73 25.01
C CYS A 492 -5.66 -7.21 25.06
N ILE A 493 -5.85 -8.49 25.40
CA ILE A 493 -7.15 -9.17 25.47
C ILE A 493 -7.32 -9.92 26.79
N LEU A 494 -8.57 -10.08 27.22
CA LEU A 494 -8.95 -11.01 28.29
C LEU A 494 -9.37 -12.35 27.67
N LEU A 495 -8.81 -13.45 28.15
CA LEU A 495 -9.17 -14.80 27.71
C LEU A 495 -9.99 -15.52 28.78
N GLY A 496 -11.27 -15.71 28.49
CA GLY A 496 -12.22 -16.34 29.40
C GLY A 496 -12.40 -15.55 30.71
N ASN A 497 -12.34 -16.24 31.84
CA ASN A 497 -12.47 -15.64 33.18
C ASN A 497 -11.12 -15.22 33.80
N ASN A 498 -10.03 -15.16 33.04
CA ASN A 498 -8.75 -14.69 33.55
C ASN A 498 -8.81 -13.17 33.81
N PRO A 499 -8.56 -12.68 35.05
CA PRO A 499 -8.54 -11.23 35.33
C PRO A 499 -7.33 -10.51 34.73
N ASP A 500 -6.24 -11.24 34.46
CA ASP A 500 -5.02 -10.68 33.89
C ASP A 500 -5.09 -10.63 32.35
N PRO A 501 -4.96 -9.44 31.72
CA PRO A 501 -4.93 -9.33 30.27
C PRO A 501 -3.60 -9.83 29.70
N ILE A 502 -3.66 -10.32 28.46
CA ILE A 502 -2.51 -10.83 27.71
C ILE A 502 -2.28 -9.93 26.49
N CYS A 503 -1.04 -9.49 26.28
CA CYS A 503 -0.66 -8.66 25.13
C CYS A 503 -0.80 -9.46 23.83
N SER A 504 -1.50 -8.91 22.83
CA SER A 504 -1.68 -9.57 21.53
C SER A 504 -0.59 -9.22 20.52
N GLU A 505 0.17 -8.15 20.78
CA GLU A 505 1.30 -7.70 19.98
C GLU A 505 2.46 -7.33 20.93
N CYS A 506 3.63 -7.93 20.72
CA CYS A 506 4.85 -7.57 21.44
C CYS A 506 5.83 -6.77 20.55
N PRO A 507 6.60 -5.83 21.12
CA PRO A 507 7.69 -5.18 20.40
C PRO A 507 8.73 -6.19 19.90
N LEU A 508 9.42 -5.85 18.81
CA LEU A 508 10.43 -6.72 18.20
C LEU A 508 11.49 -7.14 19.24
N GLY A 509 11.76 -8.44 19.32
CA GLY A 509 12.69 -9.01 20.29
C GLY A 509 12.11 -9.35 21.66
N ARG A 510 10.80 -9.15 21.90
CA ARG A 510 10.10 -9.52 23.16
C ARG A 510 9.05 -10.62 22.96
N THR A 511 8.79 -11.37 24.04
CA THR A 511 7.77 -12.41 24.14
C THR A 511 7.28 -12.58 25.59
N GLY A 512 6.32 -13.48 25.80
CA GLY A 512 5.61 -13.69 27.06
C GLY A 512 4.27 -12.94 27.11
N PRO A 513 3.35 -13.32 28.03
CA PRO A 513 2.00 -12.75 28.08
C PRO A 513 1.93 -11.24 28.38
N ARG A 514 3.03 -10.64 28.87
CA ARG A 514 3.19 -9.18 29.08
C ARG A 514 4.35 -8.58 28.28
N CYS A 515 4.92 -9.34 27.32
CA CYS A 515 6.12 -8.97 26.59
C CYS A 515 7.31 -8.67 27.54
N GLU A 516 7.38 -9.45 28.62
CA GLU A 516 8.28 -9.32 29.77
C GLU A 516 9.61 -10.09 29.61
N THR A 517 9.69 -11.00 28.64
CA THR A 517 10.90 -11.75 28.29
C THR A 517 11.41 -11.37 26.89
N CYS A 518 12.67 -11.68 26.59
CA CYS A 518 13.19 -11.57 25.22
C CYS A 518 12.79 -12.80 24.39
N SER A 519 12.46 -12.60 23.12
CA SER A 519 12.17 -13.70 22.19
C SER A 519 13.44 -14.43 21.77
N ASP A 520 13.30 -15.67 21.28
CA ASP A 520 14.39 -16.43 20.69
C ASP A 520 15.20 -15.60 19.66
N GLY A 521 16.53 -15.73 19.73
CA GLY A 521 17.46 -14.92 18.95
C GLY A 521 17.75 -13.53 19.52
N TYR A 522 17.12 -13.14 20.64
CA TYR A 522 17.37 -11.88 21.35
C TYR A 522 17.75 -12.12 22.82
N PHE A 523 18.51 -11.21 23.40
CA PHE A 523 18.90 -11.23 24.81
C PHE A 523 18.74 -9.87 25.50
N GLY A 524 18.52 -9.89 26.81
CA GLY A 524 18.30 -8.73 27.67
C GLY A 524 17.49 -9.10 28.91
N ASN A 525 16.94 -8.11 29.61
CA ASN A 525 15.97 -8.34 30.68
C ASN A 525 15.00 -7.14 30.75
N PRO A 526 13.81 -7.24 30.11
CA PRO A 526 12.82 -6.18 30.08
C PRO A 526 12.40 -5.63 31.44
N GLU A 527 12.21 -6.49 32.45
CA GLU A 527 11.76 -6.09 33.78
C GLU A 527 12.81 -5.26 34.54
N LYS A 528 14.09 -5.54 34.31
CA LYS A 528 15.23 -4.76 34.82
C LYS A 528 15.55 -3.52 33.95
N GLY A 529 14.71 -3.21 32.95
CA GLY A 529 14.91 -2.11 32.01
C GLY A 529 15.98 -2.35 30.94
N ILE A 530 16.52 -3.57 30.84
CA ILE A 530 17.54 -3.94 29.85
C ILE A 530 16.82 -4.37 28.56
N ALA A 531 16.77 -3.47 27.58
CA ALA A 531 16.12 -3.72 26.29
C ALA A 531 16.71 -4.94 25.57
N CYS A 532 15.84 -5.76 24.97
CA CYS A 532 16.22 -6.92 24.19
C CYS A 532 16.99 -6.52 22.93
N ARG A 533 18.10 -7.19 22.65
CA ARG A 533 18.98 -6.98 21.48
C ARG A 533 19.17 -8.29 20.73
N PRO A 534 19.33 -8.30 19.40
CA PRO A 534 19.65 -9.52 18.68
C PRO A 534 20.97 -10.10 19.21
N CYS A 535 21.04 -11.43 19.34
CA CYS A 535 22.24 -12.12 19.75
C CYS A 535 23.28 -12.09 18.64
N ASP A 536 24.49 -11.63 18.95
CA ASP A 536 25.61 -11.63 18.03
C ASP A 536 26.37 -12.95 18.15
N CYS A 537 26.19 -13.82 17.16
CA CYS A 537 26.83 -15.14 17.08
C CYS A 537 27.62 -15.32 15.78
N ASN A 538 28.13 -14.23 15.18
CA ASN A 538 28.94 -14.24 13.96
C ASN A 538 28.37 -15.09 12.81
N ASN A 539 27.04 -15.09 12.63
CA ASN A 539 26.28 -15.95 11.70
C ASN A 539 26.47 -17.48 11.87
N ASN A 540 27.21 -17.93 12.87
CA ASN A 540 27.51 -19.34 13.15
C ASN A 540 26.43 -20.01 14.03
N ILE A 541 25.14 -19.77 13.73
CA ILE A 541 23.99 -20.42 14.38
C ILE A 541 22.96 -20.90 13.34
N ASP A 542 22.22 -21.97 13.65
CA ASP A 542 21.08 -22.40 12.82
C ASP A 542 19.86 -21.53 13.12
N LEU A 543 19.44 -20.70 12.16
CA LEU A 543 18.28 -19.81 12.28
C LEU A 543 16.95 -20.53 12.58
N ASN A 544 16.87 -21.86 12.37
CA ASN A 544 15.70 -22.68 12.66
C ASN A 544 15.71 -23.24 14.10
N ALA A 545 16.83 -23.14 14.82
CA ALA A 545 16.98 -23.73 16.14
C ALA A 545 16.53 -22.77 17.26
N VAL A 546 15.53 -23.19 18.04
CA VAL A 546 15.09 -22.46 19.24
C VAL A 546 16.21 -22.33 20.28
N ARG A 547 16.24 -21.21 21.01
CA ARG A 547 17.21 -20.88 22.07
C ARG A 547 18.68 -21.01 21.66
N ASN A 548 19.04 -20.41 20.52
CA ASN A 548 20.42 -20.32 20.01
C ASN A 548 21.39 -19.58 20.94
N CYS A 549 20.89 -18.64 21.73
CA CYS A 549 21.65 -17.87 22.70
C CYS A 549 20.93 -17.86 24.06
N ASN A 550 21.65 -17.46 25.11
CA ASN A 550 21.07 -17.23 26.42
C ASN A 550 20.34 -15.88 26.45
N HIS A 551 19.03 -15.93 26.71
CA HIS A 551 18.13 -14.78 26.73
C HIS A 551 18.47 -13.66 27.73
N GLU A 552 19.34 -13.87 28.74
CA GLU A 552 19.81 -12.78 29.61
C GLU A 552 21.23 -12.30 29.26
N THR A 553 22.15 -13.20 28.92
CA THR A 553 23.59 -12.87 28.75
C THR A 553 24.03 -12.63 27.31
N GLY A 554 23.30 -13.14 26.32
CA GLY A 554 23.68 -13.10 24.89
C GLY A 554 24.62 -14.21 24.44
N GLU A 555 25.16 -15.00 25.37
CA GLU A 555 26.05 -16.14 25.12
C GLU A 555 25.46 -17.13 24.11
N CYS A 556 26.20 -17.46 23.06
CA CYS A 556 25.75 -18.34 21.99
C CYS A 556 25.87 -19.83 22.39
N LEU A 557 24.74 -20.49 22.57
CA LEU A 557 24.62 -21.85 23.12
C LEU A 557 24.64 -22.96 22.06
N LYS A 558 24.58 -22.61 20.77
CA LYS A 558 24.39 -23.55 19.65
C LYS A 558 25.24 -23.18 18.42
N CYS A 559 26.55 -23.01 18.63
CA CYS A 559 27.48 -22.76 17.55
C CYS A 559 27.49 -23.89 16.51
N VAL A 560 27.27 -23.55 15.23
CA VAL A 560 27.38 -24.48 14.09
C VAL A 560 28.73 -24.31 13.37
N ASN A 561 28.91 -24.95 12.22
CA ASN A 561 30.17 -24.96 11.45
C ASN A 561 31.41 -25.46 12.23
N ASN A 562 31.21 -26.04 13.42
CA ASN A 562 32.24 -26.43 14.41
C ASN A 562 33.03 -25.24 14.99
N THR A 563 32.31 -24.16 15.26
CA THR A 563 32.79 -23.00 16.03
C THR A 563 32.48 -23.14 17.52
N ALA A 564 33.07 -22.27 18.34
CA ALA A 564 32.93 -22.17 19.78
C ALA A 564 33.24 -20.72 20.23
N GLY A 565 33.29 -20.47 21.54
CA GLY A 565 33.43 -19.12 22.10
C GLY A 565 32.06 -18.50 22.44
N PHE A 566 32.05 -17.30 23.02
CA PHE A 566 30.83 -16.65 23.52
C PHE A 566 29.92 -16.17 22.39
N HIS A 567 30.51 -15.85 21.25
CA HIS A 567 29.91 -15.33 20.02
C HIS A 567 30.10 -16.28 18.82
N CYS A 568 30.48 -17.55 19.05
CA CYS A 568 30.88 -18.48 17.98
C CYS A 568 32.04 -17.96 17.11
N GLU A 569 32.99 -17.29 17.76
CA GLU A 569 34.14 -16.54 17.25
C GLU A 569 35.46 -17.33 17.24
N GLU A 570 35.50 -18.50 17.89
CA GLU A 570 36.62 -19.44 17.89
C GLU A 570 36.27 -20.69 17.08
N CYS A 571 37.27 -21.45 16.62
CA CYS A 571 37.02 -22.84 16.22
C CYS A 571 37.02 -23.75 17.46
N LEU A 572 36.13 -24.74 17.48
CA LEU A 572 35.97 -25.73 18.56
C LEU A 572 37.30 -26.43 18.95
N SER A 573 37.39 -27.04 20.14
CA SER A 573 38.58 -27.84 20.47
C SER A 573 38.74 -29.00 19.48
N GLY A 574 39.96 -29.16 18.94
CA GLY A 574 40.19 -30.01 17.75
C GLY A 574 39.95 -29.31 16.40
N TYR A 575 39.66 -28.01 16.38
CA TYR A 575 39.37 -27.20 15.19
C TYR A 575 40.24 -25.91 15.13
N TYR A 576 40.49 -25.34 13.94
CA TYR A 576 41.38 -24.19 13.71
C TYR A 576 41.01 -23.28 12.53
N GLY A 577 41.69 -22.12 12.53
CA GLY A 577 41.71 -21.03 11.58
C GLY A 577 40.58 -20.04 11.83
N ASP A 578 40.37 -19.10 10.90
CA ASP A 578 39.36 -18.05 10.98
C ASP A 578 37.91 -18.54 11.12
N ALA A 579 37.35 -18.57 12.33
CA ALA A 579 35.97 -18.95 12.58
C ALA A 579 34.93 -17.94 12.04
N LEU A 580 35.37 -16.74 11.67
CA LEU A 580 34.52 -15.62 11.22
C LEU A 580 34.37 -15.57 9.69
N SER A 581 35.04 -16.44 8.94
CA SER A 581 34.98 -16.41 7.47
C SER A 581 33.67 -16.96 6.91
N ASP A 582 32.98 -16.13 6.12
CA ASP A 582 31.81 -16.52 5.31
C ASP A 582 32.09 -17.69 4.34
N ARG A 583 33.36 -17.94 4.01
CA ARG A 583 33.76 -19.03 3.12
C ARG A 583 33.94 -20.30 3.91
N LYS A 584 33.05 -21.27 3.69
CA LYS A 584 33.12 -22.60 4.33
C LYS A 584 34.44 -23.36 4.08
N GLU A 585 35.14 -23.07 2.99
CA GLU A 585 36.49 -23.61 2.73
C GLU A 585 37.49 -23.05 3.75
N ASP A 586 37.50 -21.73 3.94
CA ASP A 586 38.13 -21.01 5.05
C ASP A 586 37.33 -21.17 6.39
N GLY A 587 36.45 -22.18 6.53
CA GLY A 587 35.54 -22.43 7.67
C GLY A 587 35.94 -23.66 8.53
N CYS A 588 35.42 -23.80 9.76
CA CYS A 588 35.96 -24.76 10.76
C CYS A 588 35.73 -26.29 10.45
N LYS A 589 36.45 -26.89 9.48
CA LYS A 589 37.12 -28.25 9.55
C LYS A 589 38.65 -28.55 10.25
N LEU A 590 38.10 -29.76 10.89
CA LEU A 590 38.38 -30.85 12.02
C LEU A 590 39.70 -31.82 12.13
N CYS A 591 40.75 -31.84 13.09
CA CYS A 591 41.88 -32.79 13.78
C CYS A 591 43.29 -33.67 13.46
N GLN A 592 44.06 -33.84 12.30
CA GLN A 592 44.98 -34.87 11.73
C GLN A 592 46.35 -35.00 12.39
N CYS A 593 46.51 -34.63 13.65
CA CYS A 593 47.73 -35.01 14.34
C CYS A 593 47.90 -36.53 14.29
N PHE A 594 48.94 -37.01 13.61
CA PHE A 594 49.22 -38.43 13.48
C PHE A 594 49.55 -38.97 14.87
N PRO A 595 48.70 -39.84 15.48
CA PRO A 595 48.80 -40.11 16.91
C PRO A 595 50.16 -40.66 17.37
N PRO A 596 50.83 -41.58 16.65
CA PRO A 596 52.15 -42.05 17.05
C PRO A 596 53.23 -40.94 17.03
N GLY A 597 53.12 -39.98 16.11
CA GLY A 597 54.10 -38.91 15.91
C GLY A 597 53.81 -37.61 16.68
N THR A 598 52.63 -37.47 17.29
CA THR A 598 52.21 -36.25 18.00
C THR A 598 52.27 -36.45 19.52
N VAL A 599 52.65 -35.41 20.27
CA VAL A 599 52.66 -35.40 21.73
C VAL A 599 51.25 -35.63 22.30
N GLU A 600 51.16 -36.40 23.38
CA GLU A 600 49.93 -36.67 24.13
C GLU A 600 49.81 -35.74 25.34
N LEU A 601 48.57 -35.44 25.71
CA LEU A 601 48.20 -34.71 26.92
C LEU A 601 48.17 -35.63 28.14
N ASN A 602 48.16 -35.01 29.34
CA ASN A 602 48.08 -35.69 30.63
C ASN A 602 46.82 -36.57 30.83
N ASP A 603 45.81 -36.47 29.95
CA ASP A 603 44.59 -37.30 29.94
C ASP A 603 44.65 -38.47 28.93
N GLY A 604 45.80 -38.70 28.30
CA GLY A 604 46.01 -39.78 27.31
C GLY A 604 45.41 -39.49 25.92
N ARG A 605 45.08 -38.22 25.63
CA ARG A 605 44.61 -37.80 24.29
C ARG A 605 45.72 -37.16 23.49
N VAL A 606 45.69 -37.32 22.18
CA VAL A 606 46.57 -36.58 21.24
C VAL A 606 46.36 -35.08 21.45
N ALA A 607 47.44 -34.31 21.56
CA ALA A 607 47.34 -32.88 21.77
C ALA A 607 46.58 -32.20 20.62
N PRO A 608 45.61 -31.31 20.92
CA PRO A 608 44.89 -30.59 19.88
C PRO A 608 45.87 -29.71 19.13
N CYS A 609 45.91 -29.94 17.82
CA CYS A 609 46.59 -29.15 16.81
C CYS A 609 46.32 -27.63 17.02
N GLU A 610 47.20 -26.69 16.63
CA GLU A 610 47.04 -25.24 16.96
C GLU A 610 45.71 -24.64 16.45
N GLN A 611 45.15 -23.63 17.13
CA GLN A 611 43.87 -22.99 16.75
C GLN A 611 43.94 -22.00 15.57
N LEU A 612 45.10 -21.53 15.10
CA LEU A 612 45.20 -20.65 13.92
C LEU A 612 45.98 -21.25 12.74
N THR A 613 47.08 -21.98 12.98
CA THR A 613 47.84 -22.65 11.90
C THR A 613 47.58 -24.15 11.82
N GLY A 614 46.88 -24.72 12.81
CA GLY A 614 46.63 -26.16 12.88
C GLY A 614 47.85 -27.02 13.15
N HIS A 615 49.05 -26.44 13.30
CA HIS A 615 50.27 -27.22 13.43
C HIS A 615 50.20 -28.17 14.63
N CYS A 616 50.61 -29.42 14.41
CA CYS A 616 50.68 -30.45 15.44
C CYS A 616 51.99 -30.37 16.23
N THR A 617 51.91 -30.59 17.53
CA THR A 617 53.09 -30.66 18.41
C THR A 617 53.75 -32.02 18.26
N CYS A 618 54.83 -32.10 17.47
CA CYS A 618 55.48 -33.38 17.14
C CYS A 618 56.37 -33.92 18.27
N LYS A 619 56.48 -35.26 18.34
CA LYS A 619 57.43 -36.00 19.17
C LYS A 619 58.86 -35.89 18.60
N PRO A 620 59.92 -36.24 19.37
CA PRO A 620 61.31 -36.10 18.93
C PRO A 620 61.61 -36.79 17.59
N HIS A 621 62.36 -36.10 16.73
CA HIS A 621 62.73 -36.54 15.37
C HIS A 621 61.54 -36.88 14.45
N VAL A 622 60.35 -36.40 14.80
CA VAL A 622 59.16 -36.40 13.94
C VAL A 622 58.97 -35.01 13.34
N THR A 623 58.65 -34.95 12.06
CA THR A 623 58.46 -33.74 11.27
C THR A 623 57.22 -33.87 10.38
N GLY A 624 56.95 -32.84 9.58
CA GLY A 624 55.71 -32.68 8.83
C GLY A 624 54.63 -32.00 9.67
N ARG A 625 53.70 -31.35 8.97
CA ARG A 625 52.71 -30.46 9.60
C ARG A 625 51.74 -31.20 10.54
N ASN A 626 51.47 -32.45 10.18
CA ASN A 626 50.64 -33.43 10.89
C ASN A 626 51.45 -34.37 11.81
N CYS A 627 52.79 -34.18 11.89
CA CYS A 627 53.72 -35.10 12.54
C CYS A 627 53.68 -36.54 11.95
N ASP A 628 53.58 -36.63 10.63
CA ASP A 628 53.38 -37.88 9.88
C ASP A 628 54.67 -38.56 9.38
N LYS A 629 55.85 -37.95 9.60
CA LYS A 629 57.13 -38.39 8.99
C LYS A 629 58.29 -38.31 9.98
N CYS A 630 59.28 -39.19 9.82
CA CYS A 630 60.56 -39.02 10.50
C CYS A 630 61.42 -37.92 9.83
N GLU A 631 62.31 -37.33 10.62
CA GLU A 631 63.46 -36.56 10.15
C GLU A 631 64.42 -37.46 9.34
N GLU A 632 65.15 -36.90 8.38
CA GLU A 632 66.07 -37.68 7.54
C GLU A 632 67.19 -38.33 8.38
N GLY A 633 67.45 -39.61 8.14
CA GLY A 633 68.35 -40.40 8.98
C GLY A 633 67.71 -41.00 10.23
N TYR A 634 66.39 -40.89 10.40
CA TYR A 634 65.62 -41.54 11.45
C TYR A 634 64.46 -42.39 10.89
N TYR A 635 64.01 -43.40 11.66
CA TYR A 635 62.93 -44.33 11.28
C TYR A 635 62.05 -44.72 12.49
N HIS A 636 61.05 -45.57 12.26
CA HIS A 636 60.23 -46.21 13.32
C HIS A 636 59.26 -45.28 14.09
N ILE A 637 58.64 -44.32 13.40
CA ILE A 637 57.58 -43.43 13.95
C ILE A 637 56.42 -44.17 14.64
N LEU A 638 56.15 -45.42 14.23
CA LEU A 638 55.11 -46.27 14.82
C LEU A 638 55.41 -46.75 16.24
N SER A 639 56.62 -46.47 16.76
CA SER A 639 56.98 -46.70 18.16
C SER A 639 56.11 -45.93 19.16
N GLY A 640 55.56 -44.78 18.75
CA GLY A 640 54.81 -43.87 19.61
C GLY A 640 55.68 -42.95 20.48
N GLU A 641 57.01 -43.12 20.51
CA GLU A 641 57.93 -42.28 21.29
C GLU A 641 58.67 -41.23 20.44
N GLY A 642 58.62 -41.36 19.10
CA GLY A 642 59.31 -40.50 18.14
C GLY A 642 59.92 -41.33 17.01
N CYS A 643 61.01 -40.84 16.41
CA CYS A 643 61.83 -41.62 15.49
C CYS A 643 63.25 -41.87 16.04
N VAL A 644 63.84 -43.00 15.69
CA VAL A 644 65.17 -43.45 16.15
C VAL A 644 66.19 -43.46 14.99
N PRO A 645 67.48 -43.17 15.25
CA PRO A 645 68.46 -42.97 14.18
C PRO A 645 68.84 -44.27 13.44
N CYS A 646 69.03 -44.17 12.13
CA CYS A 646 69.35 -45.29 11.22
C CYS A 646 70.67 -46.03 11.52
N ASN A 647 71.66 -45.32 12.09
CA ASN A 647 72.97 -45.86 12.48
C ASN A 647 73.76 -46.63 11.40
N CYS A 648 73.56 -46.33 10.12
CA CYS A 648 74.28 -46.97 9.01
C CYS A 648 75.82 -46.84 9.14
N ASP A 649 76.53 -47.93 8.86
CA ASP A 649 77.99 -47.98 8.85
C ASP A 649 78.57 -47.17 7.68
N THR A 650 79.64 -46.41 7.93
CA THR A 650 80.20 -45.47 6.93
C THR A 650 81.05 -46.13 5.85
N GLU A 651 81.50 -47.36 6.06
CA GLU A 651 82.32 -48.11 5.10
C GLU A 651 81.43 -49.02 4.24
N GLY A 652 80.47 -49.72 4.85
CA GLY A 652 79.62 -50.72 4.21
C GLY A 652 78.30 -50.21 3.63
N SER A 653 77.83 -49.01 3.99
CA SER A 653 76.66 -48.37 3.37
C SER A 653 77.02 -47.28 2.35
N TYR A 654 76.07 -46.91 1.48
CA TYR A 654 76.22 -45.80 0.53
C TYR A 654 76.09 -44.42 1.19
N ASN A 655 75.23 -44.28 2.20
CA ASN A 655 74.92 -43.03 2.89
C ASN A 655 74.34 -43.32 4.29
N ARG A 656 74.15 -42.28 5.13
CA ARG A 656 73.62 -42.44 6.50
C ARG A 656 72.08 -42.48 6.59
N THR A 657 71.37 -42.56 5.46
CA THR A 657 69.91 -42.69 5.44
C THR A 657 69.50 -44.15 5.37
N CYS A 658 68.28 -44.44 5.82
CA CYS A 658 67.68 -45.76 5.79
C CYS A 658 66.21 -45.65 5.44
N ASN A 659 65.58 -46.79 5.14
CA ASN A 659 64.14 -46.85 4.96
C ASN A 659 63.40 -46.35 6.22
N PRO A 660 62.53 -45.33 6.13
CA PRO A 660 61.91 -44.68 7.30
C PRO A 660 60.92 -45.57 8.08
N VAL A 661 60.56 -46.74 7.53
CA VAL A 661 59.72 -47.74 8.20
C VAL A 661 60.58 -48.88 8.76
N THR A 662 61.48 -49.46 7.96
CA THR A 662 62.20 -50.70 8.33
C THR A 662 63.60 -50.49 8.93
N GLY A 663 64.16 -49.29 8.87
CA GLY A 663 65.52 -49.01 9.35
C GLY A 663 66.65 -49.57 8.48
N GLN A 664 66.34 -50.23 7.37
CA GLN A 664 67.33 -50.83 6.49
C GLN A 664 68.13 -49.75 5.75
N CYS A 665 69.44 -49.73 5.97
CA CYS A 665 70.41 -48.90 5.26
C CYS A 665 70.73 -49.46 3.86
N GLU A 666 71.21 -48.60 2.96
CA GLU A 666 71.59 -48.99 1.59
C GLU A 666 73.00 -49.61 1.56
N CYS A 667 73.09 -50.94 1.49
CA CYS A 667 74.37 -51.67 1.58
C CYS A 667 75.12 -51.78 0.26
N ARG A 668 76.45 -51.78 0.34
CA ARG A 668 77.36 -51.99 -0.80
C ARG A 668 77.42 -53.47 -1.23
N PRO A 669 77.93 -53.77 -2.44
CA PRO A 669 77.99 -55.14 -2.94
C PRO A 669 78.74 -56.10 -1.99
N GLY A 670 78.15 -57.27 -1.73
CA GLY A 670 78.74 -58.25 -0.82
C GLY A 670 78.64 -57.91 0.67
N ILE A 671 77.95 -56.82 1.04
CA ILE A 671 77.72 -56.39 2.43
C ILE A 671 76.21 -56.47 2.75
N THR A 672 75.89 -56.78 4.01
CA THR A 672 74.54 -57.03 4.53
C THR A 672 74.42 -56.61 6.00
N GLY A 673 73.25 -56.83 6.61
CA GLY A 673 72.86 -56.34 7.93
C GLY A 673 71.99 -55.09 7.83
N GLN A 674 71.23 -54.79 8.88
CA GLN A 674 70.34 -53.61 8.91
C GLN A 674 71.13 -52.30 8.78
N HIS A 675 72.34 -52.27 9.35
CA HIS A 675 73.27 -51.14 9.32
C HIS A 675 74.40 -51.29 8.28
N CYS A 676 74.39 -52.36 7.48
CA CYS A 676 75.42 -52.68 6.47
C CYS A 676 76.83 -52.90 7.03
N ASP A 677 76.92 -53.64 8.14
CA ASP A 677 78.09 -53.82 8.99
C ASP A 677 78.79 -55.19 8.86
N VAL A 678 78.24 -56.12 8.06
CA VAL A 678 78.75 -57.51 7.93
C VAL A 678 78.85 -57.94 6.46
N CYS A 679 79.85 -58.76 6.11
CA CYS A 679 79.88 -59.41 4.78
C CYS A 679 78.73 -60.41 4.60
N VAL A 680 78.27 -60.56 3.36
CA VAL A 680 77.44 -61.70 2.92
C VAL A 680 78.25 -63.01 3.06
N SER A 681 77.59 -64.10 3.43
CA SER A 681 78.20 -65.43 3.58
C SER A 681 79.01 -65.86 2.34
N TYR A 682 80.09 -66.61 2.59
CA TYR A 682 81.07 -67.08 1.60
C TYR A 682 81.89 -65.95 0.96
N GLN A 683 81.99 -64.81 1.65
CA GLN A 683 82.84 -63.67 1.29
C GLN A 683 83.71 -63.22 2.48
N TYR A 684 84.75 -62.43 2.20
CA TYR A 684 85.71 -61.92 3.18
C TYR A 684 86.21 -60.51 2.78
N GLY A 685 86.93 -59.84 3.68
CA GLY A 685 87.58 -58.55 3.40
C GLY A 685 86.63 -57.35 3.29
N PHE A 686 85.83 -57.12 4.34
CA PHE A 686 84.91 -55.98 4.46
C PHE A 686 85.60 -54.64 4.17
N SER A 687 85.07 -53.87 3.22
CA SER A 687 85.65 -52.62 2.75
C SER A 687 84.65 -51.76 1.95
N ARG A 688 85.01 -50.52 1.63
CA ARG A 688 84.22 -49.64 0.72
C ARG A 688 84.06 -50.19 -0.70
N GLU A 689 84.90 -51.14 -1.10
CA GLU A 689 84.82 -51.86 -2.38
C GLU A 689 83.80 -53.01 -2.34
N GLY A 690 83.21 -53.28 -1.17
CA GLY A 690 82.44 -54.49 -0.88
C GLY A 690 83.26 -55.59 -0.21
N CYS A 691 82.67 -56.78 -0.12
CA CYS A 691 83.38 -58.01 0.25
C CYS A 691 83.72 -58.83 -1.00
N LYS A 692 84.73 -59.70 -0.90
CA LYS A 692 85.29 -60.49 -2.03
C LYS A 692 84.99 -61.97 -1.80
N PRO A 693 84.64 -62.75 -2.83
CA PRO A 693 84.21 -64.15 -2.65
C PRO A 693 85.38 -65.06 -2.24
N CYS A 694 85.07 -66.06 -1.42
CA CYS A 694 86.06 -67.01 -0.90
C CYS A 694 86.56 -68.01 -1.96
N ASP A 695 85.65 -68.47 -2.82
CA ASP A 695 85.88 -69.46 -3.88
C ASP A 695 86.58 -70.76 -3.41
N CYS A 696 86.20 -71.26 -2.23
CA CYS A 696 86.71 -72.53 -1.71
C CYS A 696 86.22 -73.71 -2.54
N ASP A 697 87.12 -74.64 -2.90
CA ASP A 697 86.75 -75.84 -3.66
C ASP A 697 85.96 -76.82 -2.77
N ASN A 698 84.86 -77.33 -3.31
CA ASN A 698 83.87 -78.14 -2.60
C ASN A 698 84.26 -79.60 -2.33
N ILE A 699 85.37 -80.09 -2.89
CA ILE A 699 85.96 -81.42 -2.63
C ILE A 699 87.14 -81.29 -1.66
N GLY A 700 87.92 -80.21 -1.77
CA GLY A 700 89.15 -79.99 -1.01
C GLY A 700 89.00 -79.19 0.28
N SER A 701 87.91 -78.45 0.46
CA SER A 701 87.66 -77.59 1.63
C SER A 701 86.60 -78.19 2.56
N GLN A 702 86.79 -78.03 3.86
CA GLN A 702 85.86 -78.45 4.92
C GLN A 702 84.65 -77.52 5.05
N ASP A 703 84.79 -76.26 4.63
CA ASP A 703 83.77 -75.22 4.60
C ASP A 703 83.97 -74.36 3.32
N LEU A 704 82.91 -73.70 2.87
CA LEU A 704 82.95 -72.72 1.78
C LEU A 704 83.23 -71.30 2.27
N GLN A 705 83.11 -71.04 3.58
CA GLN A 705 83.58 -69.81 4.21
C GLN A 705 85.09 -69.90 4.45
N CYS A 706 85.80 -68.90 3.93
CA CYS A 706 87.22 -68.66 4.17
C CYS A 706 87.45 -67.74 5.36
N ASP A 707 88.67 -67.72 5.88
CA ASP A 707 89.08 -66.79 6.94
C ASP A 707 89.21 -65.33 6.45
N ALA A 708 89.53 -64.42 7.38
CA ALA A 708 89.69 -62.99 7.08
C ALA A 708 90.84 -62.66 6.09
N SER A 709 91.76 -63.60 5.82
CA SER A 709 92.80 -63.48 4.78
C SER A 709 92.37 -64.04 3.42
N GLY A 710 91.25 -64.77 3.39
CA GLY A 710 90.73 -65.46 2.23
C GLY A 710 91.18 -66.92 2.10
N GLN A 711 91.81 -67.50 3.13
CA GLN A 711 92.24 -68.90 3.12
C GLN A 711 91.08 -69.83 3.47
N CYS A 712 90.89 -70.85 2.65
CA CYS A 712 89.89 -71.90 2.87
C CYS A 712 90.41 -73.00 3.82
N PRO A 713 89.55 -73.62 4.66
CA PRO A 713 89.96 -74.66 5.59
C PRO A 713 90.10 -76.02 4.87
N CYS A 714 91.32 -76.38 4.46
CA CYS A 714 91.54 -77.57 3.63
C CYS A 714 91.41 -78.90 4.39
N PHE A 715 90.97 -79.96 3.70
CA PHE A 715 91.06 -81.33 4.20
C PHE A 715 92.53 -81.80 4.35
N PRO A 716 92.80 -82.84 5.16
CA PRO A 716 94.11 -83.49 5.22
C PRO A 716 94.61 -83.91 3.83
N ASN A 717 95.93 -83.86 3.61
CA ASN A 717 96.58 -84.11 2.31
C ASN A 717 96.23 -83.15 1.16
N VAL A 718 95.41 -82.11 1.40
CA VAL A 718 95.05 -81.05 0.44
C VAL A 718 95.71 -79.73 0.83
N GLU A 719 96.03 -78.88 -0.15
CA GLU A 719 96.58 -77.53 0.03
C GLU A 719 96.15 -76.56 -1.10
N GLY A 720 96.65 -75.32 -1.06
CA GLY A 720 96.23 -74.22 -1.94
C GLY A 720 95.30 -73.24 -1.21
N ARG A 721 95.14 -72.00 -1.72
CA ARG A 721 94.29 -71.00 -1.06
C ARG A 721 92.81 -71.41 -1.08
N ARG A 722 92.42 -72.10 -2.15
CA ARG A 722 91.07 -72.64 -2.39
C ARG A 722 90.99 -74.15 -2.08
N CYS A 723 92.06 -74.75 -1.56
CA CYS A 723 92.18 -76.20 -1.33
C CYS A 723 92.06 -77.03 -2.63
N ASP A 724 92.52 -76.47 -3.74
CA ASP A 724 92.35 -76.94 -5.11
C ASP A 724 93.32 -78.08 -5.51
N ARG A 725 94.35 -78.39 -4.70
CA ARG A 725 95.42 -79.33 -5.09
C ARG A 725 95.88 -80.26 -3.96
N CYS A 726 96.44 -81.42 -4.32
CA CYS A 726 97.06 -82.33 -3.35
C CYS A 726 98.41 -81.80 -2.85
N LYS A 727 98.79 -82.17 -1.62
CA LYS A 727 100.15 -81.97 -1.08
C LYS A 727 101.17 -82.82 -1.83
N GLU A 728 102.43 -82.39 -1.82
CA GLU A 728 103.50 -83.06 -2.57
C GLU A 728 103.67 -84.55 -2.18
N ASN A 729 103.98 -85.37 -3.19
CA ASN A 729 104.10 -86.83 -3.10
C ASN A 729 102.79 -87.56 -2.71
N LYS A 730 101.65 -86.87 -2.83
CA LYS A 730 100.30 -87.45 -2.90
C LYS A 730 99.72 -87.27 -4.31
N HIS A 731 98.82 -88.16 -4.71
CA HIS A 731 98.11 -88.14 -6.00
C HIS A 731 96.65 -88.60 -5.86
N ASN A 732 95.88 -88.55 -6.95
CA ASN A 732 94.45 -88.86 -6.98
C ASN A 732 93.61 -88.03 -6.00
N ARG A 733 93.24 -86.83 -6.45
CA ARG A 733 92.44 -85.84 -5.69
C ARG A 733 91.06 -86.36 -5.26
N GLN A 734 90.41 -87.16 -6.11
CA GLN A 734 89.05 -87.67 -5.89
C GLN A 734 88.98 -88.67 -4.73
N ASN A 735 90.08 -89.39 -4.46
CA ASN A 735 90.19 -90.35 -3.37
C ASN A 735 90.96 -89.79 -2.14
N GLY A 736 90.94 -88.46 -1.93
CA GLY A 736 91.51 -87.84 -0.72
C GLY A 736 93.04 -87.68 -0.72
N CYS A 737 93.67 -87.60 -1.90
CA CYS A 737 95.11 -87.38 -2.06
C CYS A 737 95.97 -88.45 -1.36
N VAL A 738 96.03 -89.63 -1.96
CA VAL A 738 96.74 -90.82 -1.48
C VAL A 738 98.22 -90.83 -1.89
N ASP A 739 99.08 -91.48 -1.10
CA ASP A 739 100.52 -91.58 -1.34
C ASP A 739 100.91 -92.10 -2.74
N CYS A 740 101.99 -91.55 -3.29
CA CYS A 740 102.62 -92.07 -4.50
C CYS A 740 103.43 -93.36 -4.21
N PRO A 741 103.66 -94.23 -5.23
CA PRO A 741 104.43 -95.47 -5.05
C PRO A 741 105.90 -95.25 -4.65
N ASP A 742 106.49 -96.24 -3.97
CA ASP A 742 107.81 -96.14 -3.31
C ASP A 742 108.98 -95.63 -4.18
N CYS A 743 108.94 -95.83 -5.50
CA CYS A 743 109.98 -95.33 -6.41
C CYS A 743 110.08 -93.79 -6.40
N TYR A 744 108.99 -93.08 -6.10
CA TYR A 744 108.96 -91.62 -6.00
C TYR A 744 109.75 -91.11 -4.78
N ASN A 745 109.89 -91.92 -3.72
CA ASN A 745 110.63 -91.54 -2.51
C ASN A 745 112.13 -91.33 -2.78
N LEU A 746 112.70 -92.06 -3.76
CA LEU A 746 114.09 -91.85 -4.21
C LEU A 746 114.25 -90.48 -4.92
N VAL A 747 113.26 -90.09 -5.73
CA VAL A 747 113.23 -88.79 -6.41
C VAL A 747 113.03 -87.66 -5.39
N GLN A 748 112.11 -87.82 -4.42
CA GLN A 748 111.87 -86.81 -3.40
C GLN A 748 113.07 -86.67 -2.43
N ALA A 749 113.80 -87.75 -2.13
CA ALA A 749 115.05 -87.68 -1.36
C ALA A 749 116.13 -86.84 -2.09
N ALA A 750 116.31 -87.05 -3.39
CA ALA A 750 117.22 -86.24 -4.21
C ALA A 750 116.77 -84.78 -4.28
N ALA A 751 115.48 -84.52 -4.55
CA ALA A 751 114.91 -83.18 -4.59
C ALA A 751 115.06 -82.44 -3.25
N ASN A 752 114.83 -83.11 -2.12
CA ASN A 752 114.98 -82.52 -0.79
C ASN A 752 116.46 -82.20 -0.47
N SER A 753 117.42 -83.03 -0.88
CA SER A 753 118.85 -82.70 -0.73
C SER A 753 119.26 -81.47 -1.55
N HIS A 754 118.64 -81.24 -2.71
CA HIS A 754 118.82 -80.00 -3.47
C HIS A 754 118.10 -78.79 -2.82
N ARG A 755 116.93 -78.99 -2.20
CA ARG A 755 116.20 -77.95 -1.45
C ARG A 755 116.93 -77.49 -0.20
N GLU A 756 117.54 -78.40 0.57
CA GLU A 756 118.37 -78.01 1.73
C GLU A 756 119.52 -77.08 1.33
N ARG A 757 120.22 -77.39 0.23
CA ARG A 757 121.33 -76.57 -0.29
C ARG A 757 120.85 -75.21 -0.82
N LEU A 758 119.64 -75.13 -1.37
CA LEU A 758 119.01 -73.87 -1.74
C LEU A 758 118.58 -73.05 -0.52
N ALA A 759 118.01 -73.68 0.50
CA ALA A 759 117.63 -73.03 1.76
C ALA A 759 118.86 -72.51 2.53
N GLU A 760 119.99 -73.23 2.52
CA GLU A 760 121.26 -72.77 3.11
C GLU A 760 121.80 -71.52 2.40
N LEU A 761 121.68 -71.45 1.07
CA LEU A 761 122.02 -70.27 0.28
C LEU A 761 121.08 -69.08 0.59
N GLU A 762 119.77 -69.33 0.69
CA GLU A 762 118.78 -68.29 1.04
C GLU A 762 118.97 -67.76 2.48
N ASN A 763 119.33 -68.63 3.43
CA ASN A 763 119.62 -68.25 4.80
C ASN A 763 120.94 -67.43 4.89
N THR A 764 121.89 -67.71 4.00
CA THR A 764 123.11 -66.88 3.83
C THR A 764 122.76 -65.49 3.29
N LEU A 765 121.89 -65.39 2.29
CA LEU A 765 121.37 -64.10 1.78
C LEU A 765 120.60 -63.32 2.86
N LYS A 766 119.79 -63.98 3.69
CA LYS A 766 119.09 -63.35 4.83
C LYS A 766 120.05 -62.82 5.91
N LYS A 767 121.21 -63.46 6.15
CA LYS A 767 122.25 -62.90 7.03
C LYS A 767 122.89 -61.63 6.47
N ILE A 768 123.13 -61.56 5.16
CA ILE A 768 123.66 -60.35 4.50
C ILE A 768 122.67 -59.18 4.61
N ASN A 769 121.36 -59.46 4.55
CA ASN A 769 120.31 -58.44 4.54
C ASN A 769 119.85 -57.96 5.94
N SER A 770 120.44 -58.44 7.05
CA SER A 770 119.90 -58.23 8.41
C SER A 770 120.81 -57.50 9.41
N SER A 771 121.95 -56.94 8.98
CA SER A 771 122.82 -56.12 9.86
C SER A 771 123.62 -55.06 9.08
N PRO A 772 123.12 -53.82 8.96
CA PRO A 772 123.80 -52.76 8.21
C PRO A 772 124.65 -51.81 9.10
N THR A 773 125.98 -51.92 9.08
CA THR A 773 126.90 -50.74 9.22
C THR A 773 128.36 -51.04 8.88
N VAL A 774 128.93 -50.20 8.00
CA VAL A 774 130.34 -49.76 7.84
C VAL A 774 131.46 -50.51 8.59
N ILE A 775 132.15 -51.44 7.90
CA ILE A 775 133.59 -51.74 8.05
C ILE A 775 134.20 -51.86 6.64
N LYS A 776 135.48 -51.50 6.45
CA LYS A 776 136.11 -51.25 5.14
C LYS A 776 136.59 -52.51 4.40
N ASP A 777 136.26 -52.61 3.12
CA ASP A 777 137.12 -52.97 1.97
C ASP A 777 138.13 -54.13 2.07
N SER A 778 137.89 -55.19 2.86
CA SER A 778 138.63 -56.46 2.72
C SER A 778 137.80 -57.73 2.86
N ASP A 779 136.84 -57.78 3.79
CA ASP A 779 136.09 -59.01 4.04
C ASP A 779 134.84 -59.18 3.15
N PHE A 780 134.24 -58.08 2.68
CA PHE A 780 133.05 -58.16 1.80
C PHE A 780 133.37 -58.75 0.43
N GLU A 781 134.48 -58.35 -0.22
CA GLU A 781 134.91 -58.95 -1.49
C GLU A 781 135.19 -60.45 -1.35
N LYS A 782 135.66 -60.87 -0.16
CA LYS A 782 136.02 -62.26 0.14
C LYS A 782 134.79 -63.16 0.20
N GLU A 783 133.71 -62.72 0.85
CA GLU A 783 132.43 -63.45 0.84
C GLU A 783 131.69 -63.33 -0.49
N LEU A 784 131.71 -62.18 -1.16
CA LEU A 784 131.09 -62.04 -2.48
C LEU A 784 131.71 -63.01 -3.51
N LYS A 785 133.03 -63.23 -3.43
CA LYS A 785 133.76 -64.20 -4.25
C LYS A 785 133.43 -65.65 -3.88
N ASN A 786 133.32 -65.96 -2.58
CA ASN A 786 132.85 -67.26 -2.06
C ASN A 786 131.45 -67.62 -2.62
N VAL A 787 130.53 -66.64 -2.65
CA VAL A 787 129.20 -66.81 -3.25
C VAL A 787 129.28 -66.99 -4.77
N GLN A 788 130.08 -66.19 -5.49
CA GLN A 788 130.24 -66.35 -6.94
C GLN A 788 130.78 -67.73 -7.34
N ASP A 789 131.77 -68.26 -6.62
CA ASP A 789 132.36 -69.56 -6.94
C ASP A 789 131.43 -70.72 -6.58
N LYS A 790 130.64 -70.62 -5.50
CA LYS A 790 129.55 -71.58 -5.20
C LYS A 790 128.47 -71.58 -6.29
N VAL A 791 128.03 -70.41 -6.76
CA VAL A 791 127.01 -70.28 -7.82
C VAL A 791 127.53 -70.82 -9.17
N LYS A 792 128.78 -70.56 -9.54
CA LYS A 792 129.40 -71.16 -10.74
C LYS A 792 129.42 -72.69 -10.68
N ASN A 793 129.74 -73.25 -9.51
CA ASN A 793 129.82 -74.70 -9.34
C ASN A 793 128.42 -75.36 -9.47
N LEU A 794 127.38 -74.78 -8.86
CA LEU A 794 125.99 -75.22 -9.11
C LEU A 794 125.58 -75.11 -10.58
N LEU A 795 125.92 -74.02 -11.26
CA LEU A 795 125.58 -73.81 -12.68
C LEU A 795 126.26 -74.84 -13.60
N GLN A 796 127.47 -75.29 -13.24
CA GLN A 796 128.20 -76.31 -14.01
C GLN A 796 127.60 -77.71 -13.82
N ILE A 797 127.15 -78.04 -12.61
CA ILE A 797 126.40 -79.28 -12.32
C ILE A 797 125.07 -79.28 -13.07
N ALA A 798 124.31 -78.17 -13.04
CA ALA A 798 123.04 -78.05 -13.74
C ALA A 798 123.18 -78.24 -15.27
N LYS A 799 124.27 -77.76 -15.87
CA LYS A 799 124.57 -77.94 -17.31
C LYS A 799 124.96 -79.37 -17.70
N GLN A 800 125.29 -80.24 -16.75
CA GLN A 800 125.59 -81.66 -17.01
C GLN A 800 124.42 -82.60 -16.67
N GLY A 801 123.37 -82.10 -16.01
CA GLY A 801 122.18 -82.88 -15.62
C GLY A 801 121.01 -82.85 -16.61
N SER A 802 121.16 -82.25 -17.80
CA SER A 802 120.07 -82.06 -18.76
C SER A 802 120.27 -82.92 -20.01
N GLY A 803 119.34 -83.84 -20.31
CA GLY A 803 119.47 -84.83 -21.39
C GLY A 803 118.20 -85.07 -22.21
N SER A 804 118.38 -85.10 -23.54
CA SER A 804 117.48 -85.51 -24.63
C SER A 804 116.17 -84.74 -24.91
N GLU A 805 116.20 -84.06 -26.06
CA GLU A 805 115.26 -84.22 -27.21
C GLU A 805 113.79 -83.71 -27.18
N ASN A 806 113.63 -82.56 -27.85
CA ASN A 806 112.62 -82.21 -28.88
C ASN A 806 111.35 -81.38 -28.57
N LYS A 807 111.11 -80.45 -29.53
CA LYS A 807 110.01 -79.47 -29.74
C LYS A 807 109.83 -78.34 -28.70
N THR A 808 109.29 -77.21 -29.16
CA THR A 808 109.36 -75.90 -28.48
C THR A 808 108.10 -75.04 -28.72
N LEU A 809 107.82 -74.11 -27.77
CA LEU A 809 106.59 -73.31 -27.66
C LEU A 809 106.16 -72.46 -28.88
N VAL A 810 107.04 -72.24 -29.87
CA VAL A 810 106.73 -71.33 -30.99
C VAL A 810 105.60 -71.89 -31.87
N GLU A 811 105.48 -73.21 -31.99
CA GLU A 811 104.41 -73.89 -32.74
C GLU A 811 103.02 -73.80 -32.06
N GLN A 812 102.92 -73.23 -30.84
CA GLN A 812 101.67 -73.13 -30.08
C GLN A 812 101.02 -71.74 -30.11
N LEU A 813 101.60 -70.76 -30.83
CA LEU A 813 101.13 -69.37 -30.78
C LEU A 813 100.06 -69.02 -31.84
N ASP A 814 100.00 -69.77 -32.95
CA ASP A 814 99.13 -69.44 -34.09
C ASP A 814 97.66 -69.90 -33.88
N GLU A 815 97.40 -71.00 -33.16
CA GLU A 815 96.02 -71.51 -32.92
C GLU A 815 95.12 -70.51 -32.17
N LEU A 816 95.70 -69.62 -31.35
CA LEU A 816 94.98 -68.60 -30.59
C LEU A 816 94.47 -67.42 -31.44
N ARG A 817 94.84 -67.34 -32.72
CA ARG A 817 94.55 -66.19 -33.57
C ARG A 817 93.18 -66.26 -34.25
N ASP A 818 92.74 -67.44 -34.64
CA ASP A 818 91.54 -67.60 -35.47
C ASP A 818 90.23 -67.45 -34.68
N GLN A 819 90.25 -67.72 -33.38
CA GLN A 819 89.08 -67.63 -32.48
C GLN A 819 88.53 -66.21 -32.27
N LEU A 820 89.27 -65.16 -32.67
CA LEU A 820 88.86 -63.77 -32.46
C LEU A 820 87.88 -63.24 -33.52
N ASN A 821 87.87 -63.82 -34.72
CA ASN A 821 87.07 -63.30 -35.84
C ASN A 821 85.56 -63.63 -35.71
N GLU A 822 85.23 -64.71 -34.99
CA GLU A 822 83.84 -65.22 -34.85
C GLU A 822 82.95 -64.31 -33.97
N ILE A 823 83.55 -63.40 -33.19
CA ILE A 823 82.84 -62.48 -32.28
C ILE A 823 82.32 -61.23 -33.01
N GLU A 824 82.93 -60.83 -34.14
CA GLU A 824 82.60 -59.57 -34.83
C GLU A 824 81.24 -59.63 -35.57
N GLU A 825 80.84 -60.80 -36.04
CA GLU A 825 79.58 -60.99 -36.80
C GLU A 825 78.32 -60.79 -35.92
N ILE A 826 78.39 -61.17 -34.65
CA ILE A 826 77.27 -61.05 -33.69
C ILE A 826 76.89 -59.59 -33.44
N ALA A 827 77.86 -58.67 -33.46
CA ALA A 827 77.66 -57.26 -33.15
C ALA A 827 76.75 -56.53 -34.17
N GLN A 828 76.73 -56.96 -35.43
CA GLN A 828 75.97 -56.28 -36.49
C GLN A 828 74.46 -56.50 -36.34
N THR A 829 74.05 -57.67 -35.87
CA THR A 829 72.63 -58.07 -35.69
C THR A 829 71.91 -57.21 -34.65
N VAL A 830 72.62 -56.69 -33.65
CA VAL A 830 72.05 -55.86 -32.56
C VAL A 830 71.68 -54.44 -33.02
N ASN A 831 72.36 -53.91 -34.04
CA ASN A 831 72.06 -52.56 -34.56
C ASN A 831 70.72 -52.50 -35.31
N LEU A 832 70.30 -53.59 -35.96
CA LEU A 832 69.05 -53.63 -36.72
C LEU A 832 67.82 -53.62 -35.82
N THR A 833 67.84 -54.34 -34.70
CA THR A 833 66.73 -54.36 -33.72
C THR A 833 66.60 -53.05 -32.95
N ALA A 834 67.69 -52.29 -32.78
CA ALA A 834 67.65 -50.96 -32.17
C ALA A 834 66.87 -49.93 -33.01
N PHE A 835 66.86 -50.07 -34.35
CA PHE A 835 66.24 -49.10 -35.26
C PHE A 835 64.69 -49.19 -35.23
N ASP A 836 64.12 -50.40 -35.27
CA ASP A 836 62.66 -50.59 -35.17
C ASP A 836 62.11 -50.21 -33.78
N ALA A 837 62.88 -50.43 -32.72
CA ALA A 837 62.54 -49.95 -31.39
C ALA A 837 62.42 -48.42 -31.36
N HIS A 838 63.41 -47.69 -31.89
CA HIS A 838 63.42 -46.23 -31.92
C HIS A 838 62.27 -45.64 -32.73
N LYS A 839 61.83 -46.30 -33.82
CA LYS A 839 60.64 -45.89 -34.58
C LYS A 839 59.38 -45.97 -33.70
N THR A 840 59.20 -47.09 -33.01
CA THR A 840 58.05 -47.33 -32.11
C THR A 840 58.04 -46.33 -30.95
N THR A 841 59.21 -45.96 -30.40
CA THR A 841 59.33 -44.90 -29.38
C THR A 841 58.91 -43.52 -29.90
N SER A 842 59.22 -43.19 -31.17
CA SER A 842 58.86 -41.91 -31.79
C SER A 842 57.35 -41.74 -31.97
N GLU A 843 56.63 -42.81 -32.32
CA GLU A 843 55.17 -42.82 -32.41
C GLU A 843 54.51 -42.73 -31.01
N GLY A 844 55.14 -43.29 -29.98
CA GLY A 844 54.74 -43.10 -28.58
C GLY A 844 54.90 -41.64 -28.08
N LEU A 845 55.99 -40.98 -28.46
CA LEU A 845 56.31 -39.62 -27.96
C LEU A 845 55.31 -38.54 -28.41
N MET A 846 54.73 -38.64 -29.61
CA MET A 846 53.67 -37.68 -30.01
C MET A 846 52.40 -37.82 -29.15
N ASN A 847 52.04 -39.06 -28.79
CA ASN A 847 50.91 -39.31 -27.89
C ASN A 847 51.21 -38.84 -26.44
N ILE A 848 52.48 -38.81 -26.04
CA ILE A 848 52.90 -38.27 -24.75
C ILE A 848 52.83 -36.73 -24.74
N ASP A 849 53.31 -36.03 -25.77
CA ASP A 849 53.24 -34.56 -25.84
C ASP A 849 51.79 -34.02 -25.84
N GLU A 850 50.85 -34.75 -26.46
CA GLU A 850 49.42 -34.40 -26.40
C GLU A 850 48.79 -34.78 -25.05
N ALA A 851 49.23 -35.87 -24.41
CA ALA A 851 48.84 -36.21 -23.04
C ALA A 851 49.41 -35.22 -22.00
N GLU A 852 50.64 -34.72 -22.17
CA GLU A 852 51.25 -33.69 -21.33
C GLU A 852 50.50 -32.36 -21.45
N LYS A 853 50.10 -31.94 -22.67
CA LYS A 853 49.24 -30.75 -22.86
C LYS A 853 47.87 -30.88 -22.20
N VAL A 854 47.34 -32.09 -22.07
CA VAL A 854 46.11 -32.35 -21.30
C VAL A 854 46.39 -32.38 -19.80
N LEU A 855 47.47 -33.02 -19.36
CA LEU A 855 47.92 -33.08 -17.98
C LEU A 855 48.23 -31.69 -17.42
N ASP A 856 48.97 -30.83 -18.11
CA ASP A 856 49.24 -29.44 -17.69
C ASP A 856 47.96 -28.61 -17.55
N LYS A 857 46.98 -28.82 -18.43
CA LYS A 857 45.66 -28.17 -18.34
C LYS A 857 44.90 -28.62 -17.10
N ILE A 858 44.94 -29.92 -16.82
CA ILE A 858 44.40 -30.53 -15.60
C ILE A 858 45.20 -30.06 -14.38
N HIS A 859 46.52 -29.92 -14.48
CA HIS A 859 47.41 -29.51 -13.39
C HIS A 859 47.25 -28.03 -13.06
N ALA A 860 46.98 -27.16 -14.03
CA ALA A 860 46.62 -25.77 -13.80
C ALA A 860 45.24 -25.65 -13.11
N GLN A 861 44.24 -26.40 -13.57
CA GLN A 861 42.90 -26.41 -12.94
C GLN A 861 42.92 -27.03 -11.54
N LEU A 862 43.68 -28.11 -11.35
CA LEU A 862 43.93 -28.71 -10.05
C LEU A 862 44.77 -27.81 -9.16
N THR A 863 45.76 -27.08 -9.68
CA THR A 863 46.61 -26.18 -8.87
C THR A 863 45.85 -24.94 -8.43
N VAL A 864 44.96 -24.37 -9.25
CA VAL A 864 44.04 -23.31 -8.78
C VAL A 864 43.08 -23.86 -7.73
N ARG A 865 42.51 -25.05 -7.94
CA ARG A 865 41.69 -25.73 -6.92
C ARG A 865 42.50 -26.05 -5.65
N ILE A 866 43.75 -26.48 -5.76
CA ILE A 866 44.62 -26.87 -4.64
C ILE A 866 45.19 -25.65 -3.93
N ILE A 867 45.38 -24.50 -4.59
CA ILE A 867 45.76 -23.24 -3.92
C ILE A 867 44.58 -22.70 -3.11
N LEU A 868 43.35 -22.75 -3.64
CA LEU A 868 42.14 -22.50 -2.85
C LEU A 868 42.03 -23.51 -1.71
N ILE A 869 41.98 -24.80 -2.02
CA ILE A 869 41.88 -25.91 -1.05
C ILE A 869 43.04 -25.93 -0.05
N ARG A 870 44.23 -25.38 -0.31
CA ARG A 870 45.38 -25.36 0.64
C ARG A 870 45.65 -24.02 1.32
N PHE A 871 45.13 -22.89 0.87
CA PHE A 871 44.90 -21.78 1.81
C PHE A 871 43.76 -22.16 2.76
N CYS A 872 42.72 -22.77 2.21
CA CYS A 872 41.64 -23.39 2.96
C CYS A 872 42.01 -24.74 3.61
N GLU A 873 43.23 -25.26 3.42
CA GLU A 873 43.84 -26.39 4.18
C GLU A 873 45.08 -25.98 4.97
N ILE A 874 45.37 -24.68 4.95
CA ILE A 874 45.70 -23.90 6.14
C ILE A 874 44.41 -23.65 6.99
N LYS A 875 43.38 -24.46 6.74
CA LYS A 875 42.40 -25.04 7.65
C LYS A 875 42.15 -26.54 7.35
N PHE A 876 42.63 -27.44 8.19
CA PHE A 876 42.63 -28.92 8.10
C PHE A 876 43.99 -29.65 7.85
N THR A 877 45.06 -29.20 8.55
CA THR A 877 46.10 -30.03 9.28
C THR A 877 45.50 -31.01 10.32
N LYS A 878 44.22 -31.30 10.14
CA LYS A 878 43.25 -31.47 11.20
C LYS A 878 42.25 -32.64 10.49
N ILE A 879 41.74 -33.94 10.72
CA ILE A 879 41.57 -35.21 11.61
C ILE A 879 41.77 -36.57 10.89
N HIS A 880 41.68 -37.65 11.69
CA HIS A 880 41.18 -38.99 11.33
C HIS A 880 39.96 -38.97 10.35
N VAL A 881 39.22 -40.09 10.24
CA VAL A 881 37.90 -40.19 9.60
C VAL A 881 37.92 -39.91 8.09
#